data_AF-A0A2N2H6X2-F1
#
_entry.id   AF-A0A2N2H6X2-F1
#
_cell.length_a   1.000
_cell.length_b   1.000
_cell.length_c   1.000
_cell.angle_alpha   90.00
_cell.angle_beta   90.00
_cell.angle_gamma   90.00
#
_symmetry.space_group_name_H-M   'P 1'
#
loop_
_entity.id
_entity.type
_entity.pdbx_description
1 polymer ?
#
loop_
_entity_poly.entity_id
_entity_poly.type
_entity_poly.pdbx_seq_one_letter_code
_entity_poly.pdbx_strand_id
1 'polypeptide(L)'
;MALNPDDIRILLVEDAAVMRKMEIKILNQLGFRDALEAVDGNDAIEKLHLHKDIRLVLSDWAMPNKDGYELLKWVREQEEYRALPMIMATGQGDMESVSRAIEAGANGVVAKPFTPDDLMAQIEEAFGVEKAESSHPDVTPRRNSEGKIRLRIGHIQITDHLTLGVANHFIQKGIKAPVHFELETLCMPGWNPVQKALEQGDVDGAFILAPAAMDLFNYGIPIKLVLFAHRNGSIFVRSSSTPYRQPYQQFFKHKTVFIPHKMSIHNMLAHMYLTRMGLRPGLAGASAVNVLFDVAPPVKMPDFLAENPEACGFMVAEPIGSRAIAAGIAERQFLSSEVWENHPCCVVVFRDQTIAGYPDAVQEFCNLLVEAGRFIAEHPDQSAEIATTFLDPDQKMGLKPGLLKQVLTDPKGIRTDDLYPVLEDLDVIQQYMTKKMNIGSIIDLESFVDSRFAQEACKGGPKRKGSGSPLDLKGAGVELPTRREIEKWKAGGAGNGMFDSAEPQKNLEGKYLTFGIASERYGISILDVREIIGMIPIRPVPHLPEFMKGVVNLRGKVIPVLDMRMKFAMEPTDYTDRTCIIVVEISGVKGSTFMGIVVDRVLEVSDIKSADIQECPNFGSEVNTEYILGIAKKADEVTILLEIDRILEADEKAHLAKAA
;
A
#
# COMPACT_ATOMS: atom_id res chain seq x y z
N MET A 1 20.56 19.88 26.40
CA MET A 1 19.64 20.88 27.02
C MET A 1 18.23 20.38 26.79
N ALA A 2 17.35 20.40 27.79
CA ALA A 2 15.95 20.00 27.58
C ALA A 2 15.26 21.01 26.64
N LEU A 3 14.57 20.53 25.61
CA LEU A 3 13.73 21.34 24.74
C LEU A 3 12.62 22.00 25.56
N ASN A 4 12.40 23.31 25.39
CA ASN A 4 11.24 24.01 25.93
C ASN A 4 10.19 24.19 24.82
N PRO A 5 9.06 23.45 24.86
CA PRO A 5 8.04 23.53 23.82
C PRO A 5 7.40 24.92 23.66
N ASP A 6 7.37 25.73 24.72
CA ASP A 6 6.76 27.07 24.70
C ASP A 6 7.57 28.08 23.86
N ASP A 7 8.85 27.81 23.59
CA ASP A 7 9.75 28.70 22.82
C ASP A 7 9.90 28.29 21.35
N ILE A 8 9.10 27.32 20.88
CA ILE A 8 9.22 26.70 19.56
C ILE A 8 7.91 26.86 18.80
N ARG A 9 7.96 27.75 17.80
CA ARG A 9 6.92 27.82 16.78
C ARG A 9 7.18 26.77 15.71
N ILE A 10 6.19 25.90 15.49
CA ILE A 10 6.24 24.84 14.48
C ILE A 10 5.41 25.26 13.27
N LEU A 11 5.97 25.19 12.08
CA LEU A 11 5.21 25.25 10.83
C LEU A 11 4.77 23.83 10.45
N LEU A 12 3.47 23.54 10.57
CA LEU A 12 2.86 22.27 10.19
C LEU A 12 2.29 22.37 8.78
N VAL A 13 2.86 21.63 7.83
CA VAL A 13 2.45 21.62 6.41
C VAL A 13 1.73 20.32 6.10
N GLU A 14 0.42 20.38 5.86
CA GLU A 14 -0.45 19.21 5.66
C GLU A 14 -1.72 19.66 4.90
N ASP A 15 -2.05 19.03 3.78
CA ASP A 15 -3.15 19.44 2.90
C ASP A 15 -4.52 18.92 3.41
N ALA A 16 -4.54 17.74 4.02
CA ALA A 16 -5.74 17.15 4.58
C ALA A 16 -6.09 17.78 5.93
N ALA A 17 -7.07 18.70 5.92
CA ALA A 17 -7.54 19.42 7.11
C ALA A 17 -7.93 18.54 8.32
N VAL A 18 -8.32 17.27 8.11
CA VAL A 18 -8.59 16.32 9.20
C VAL A 18 -7.30 15.82 9.83
N MET A 19 -6.32 15.43 9.01
CA MET A 19 -4.99 15.00 9.47
C MET A 19 -4.28 16.15 10.17
N ARG A 20 -4.29 17.34 9.58
CA ARG A 20 -3.71 18.54 10.20
C ARG A 20 -4.27 18.81 11.60
N LYS A 21 -5.58 18.67 11.79
CA LYS A 21 -6.21 18.78 13.12
C LYS A 21 -5.76 17.68 14.09
N MET A 22 -5.55 16.47 13.60
CA MET A 22 -5.05 15.36 14.41
C MET A 22 -3.61 15.60 14.85
N GLU A 23 -2.77 16.06 13.93
CA GLU A 23 -1.36 16.39 14.19
C GLU A 23 -1.22 17.58 15.14
N ILE A 24 -2.04 18.62 14.98
CA ILE A 24 -2.14 19.72 15.95
C ILE A 24 -2.52 19.19 17.33
N LYS A 25 -3.44 18.22 17.42
CA LYS A 25 -3.80 17.62 18.71
C LYS A 25 -2.62 16.86 19.33
N ILE A 26 -1.84 16.15 18.52
CA ILE A 26 -0.61 15.46 18.96
C ILE A 26 0.42 16.49 19.45
N LEU A 27 0.70 17.54 18.67
CA LEU A 27 1.63 18.62 19.06
C LEU A 27 1.22 19.28 20.38
N ASN A 28 -0.08 19.57 20.56
CA ASN A 28 -0.60 20.12 21.81
C ASN A 28 -0.45 19.17 23.01
N GLN A 29 -0.60 17.86 22.79
CA GLN A 29 -0.35 16.84 23.85
C GLN A 29 1.11 16.82 24.28
N LEU A 30 2.04 17.07 23.35
CA LEU A 30 3.48 17.17 23.60
C LEU A 30 3.91 18.53 24.18
N GLY A 31 2.98 19.48 24.29
CA GLY A 31 3.24 20.82 24.84
C GLY A 31 3.55 21.89 23.80
N PHE A 32 3.69 21.55 22.52
CA PHE A 32 3.89 22.52 21.44
C PHE A 32 2.55 23.16 21.06
N ARG A 33 2.27 24.35 21.62
CA ARG A 33 0.98 25.05 21.45
C ARG A 33 0.99 26.11 20.35
N ASP A 34 2.17 26.53 19.88
CA ASP A 34 2.33 27.52 18.82
C ASP A 34 2.64 26.83 17.49
N ALA A 35 1.61 26.27 16.86
CA ALA A 35 1.69 25.64 15.55
C ALA A 35 1.03 26.53 14.49
N LEU A 36 1.80 26.95 13.49
CA LEU A 36 1.33 27.65 12.32
C LEU A 36 1.00 26.64 11.22
N GLU A 37 -0.22 26.70 10.68
CA GLU A 37 -0.71 25.73 9.69
C GLU A 37 -0.40 26.17 8.25
N ALA A 38 0.07 25.26 7.40
CA ALA A 38 0.16 25.42 5.96
C ALA A 38 -0.53 24.25 5.23
N VAL A 39 -1.09 24.52 4.05
CA VAL A 39 -1.85 23.51 3.27
C VAL A 39 -1.07 22.86 2.13
N ASP A 40 0.07 23.44 1.73
CA ASP A 40 1.01 22.87 0.77
C ASP A 40 2.38 23.57 0.90
N GLY A 41 3.35 23.16 0.08
CA GLY A 41 4.69 23.74 0.09
C GLY A 41 4.76 25.22 -0.33
N ASN A 42 3.83 25.73 -1.14
CA ASN A 42 3.83 27.15 -1.53
C ASN A 42 3.35 28.03 -0.37
N ASP A 43 2.28 27.60 0.30
CA ASP A 43 1.76 28.24 1.51
C ASP A 43 2.80 28.19 2.66
N ALA A 44 3.56 27.10 2.76
CA ALA A 44 4.68 27.00 3.70
C ALA A 44 5.78 28.03 3.41
N ILE A 45 6.16 28.22 2.13
CA ILE A 45 7.16 29.22 1.73
C ILE A 45 6.69 30.63 2.11
N GLU A 46 5.44 31.00 1.78
CA GLU A 46 4.90 32.31 2.15
C GLU A 46 5.01 32.57 3.66
N LYS A 47 4.67 31.55 4.47
CA LYS A 47 4.77 31.62 5.93
C LYS A 47 6.19 31.72 6.45
N LEU A 48 7.15 31.00 5.86
CA LEU A 48 8.57 31.13 6.22
C LEU A 48 9.10 32.55 5.96
N HIS A 49 8.61 33.21 4.89
CA HIS A 49 8.96 34.60 4.61
C HIS A 49 8.35 35.59 5.62
N LEU A 50 7.11 35.35 6.05
CA LEU A 50 6.39 36.22 6.99
C LEU A 50 6.79 36.01 8.46
N HIS A 51 7.17 34.79 8.84
CA HIS A 51 7.37 34.38 10.23
C HIS A 51 8.79 33.85 10.45
N LYS A 52 9.70 34.77 10.83
CA LYS A 52 11.12 34.45 11.10
C LYS A 52 11.34 33.75 12.44
N ASP A 53 10.29 33.60 13.25
CA ASP A 53 10.30 32.93 14.55
C ASP A 53 10.00 31.43 14.46
N ILE A 54 9.69 30.90 13.26
CA ILE A 54 9.56 29.46 13.02
C ILE A 54 10.89 28.77 13.31
N ARG A 55 10.86 27.73 14.17
CA ARG A 55 12.07 26.98 14.57
C ARG A 55 12.06 25.51 14.16
N LEU A 56 10.93 25.01 13.64
CA LEU A 56 10.78 23.66 13.13
C LEU A 56 9.72 23.65 12.02
N VAL A 57 9.97 22.92 10.94
CA VAL A 57 8.98 22.56 9.93
C VAL A 57 8.64 21.09 10.08
N LEU A 58 7.35 20.76 10.25
CA LEU A 58 6.83 19.40 10.12
C LEU A 58 6.00 19.35 8.85
N SER A 59 6.45 18.63 7.83
CA SER A 59 5.81 18.61 6.51
C SER A 59 5.34 17.22 6.14
N ASP A 60 4.10 17.10 5.68
CA ASP A 60 3.70 15.94 4.90
C ASP A 60 4.55 15.81 3.64
N TRP A 61 4.72 14.58 3.17
CA TRP A 61 5.39 14.29 1.91
C TRP A 61 4.48 14.59 0.71
N ALA A 62 3.23 14.10 0.73
CA ALA A 62 2.36 14.01 -0.43
C ALA A 62 1.28 15.10 -0.43
N MET A 63 1.65 16.30 -0.86
CA MET A 63 0.75 17.46 -0.93
C MET A 63 0.54 17.92 -2.38
N PRO A 64 -0.61 18.54 -2.71
CA PRO A 64 -0.82 19.16 -4.01
C PRO A 64 0.12 20.34 -4.23
N ASN A 65 0.23 20.80 -5.48
CA ASN A 65 1.06 21.93 -5.91
C ASN A 65 2.56 21.72 -5.69
N LYS A 66 3.07 22.01 -4.49
CA LYS A 66 4.46 21.79 -4.09
C LYS A 66 4.47 20.74 -2.98
N ASP A 67 5.01 19.58 -3.30
CA ASP A 67 5.07 18.48 -2.35
C ASP A 67 6.13 18.73 -1.25
N GLY A 68 6.15 17.90 -0.22
CA GLY A 68 7.07 18.08 0.90
C GLY A 68 8.54 17.88 0.52
N TYR A 69 8.83 17.03 -0.46
CA TYR A 69 10.18 16.78 -0.95
C TYR A 69 10.72 17.97 -1.74
N GLU A 70 9.89 18.60 -2.55
CA GLU A 70 10.18 19.86 -3.23
C GLU A 70 10.35 21.02 -2.24
N LEU A 71 9.51 21.10 -1.21
CA LEU A 71 9.66 22.09 -0.14
C LEU A 71 11.00 21.91 0.59
N LEU A 72 11.37 20.67 0.94
CA LEU A 72 12.63 20.36 1.60
C LEU A 72 13.84 20.82 0.78
N LYS A 73 13.87 20.47 -0.52
CA LYS A 73 14.94 20.93 -1.42
C LYS A 73 15.03 22.45 -1.46
N TRP A 74 13.88 23.12 -1.59
CA TRP A 74 13.83 24.58 -1.58
C TRP A 74 14.38 25.16 -0.27
N VAL A 75 13.96 24.65 0.89
CA VAL A 75 14.42 25.10 2.22
C VAL A 75 15.95 24.97 2.33
N ARG A 76 16.54 23.90 1.79
CA ARG A 76 17.98 23.66 1.82
C ARG A 76 18.78 24.49 0.82
N GLU A 77 18.15 24.93 -0.25
CA GLU A 77 18.73 25.86 -1.23
C GLU A 77 18.77 27.30 -0.71
N GLN A 78 17.84 27.70 0.17
CA GLN A 78 17.81 29.05 0.74
C GLN A 78 18.84 29.23 1.86
N GLU A 79 19.74 30.21 1.71
CA GLU A 79 20.78 30.52 2.71
C GLU A 79 20.19 30.80 4.12
N GLU A 80 19.02 31.46 4.17
CA GLU A 80 18.33 31.81 5.41
C GLU A 80 17.73 30.60 6.15
N TYR A 81 17.25 29.58 5.41
CA TYR A 81 16.50 28.46 5.99
C TYR A 81 17.27 27.14 5.96
N ARG A 82 18.49 27.11 5.39
CA ARG A 82 19.27 25.89 5.21
C ARG A 82 19.50 25.11 6.51
N ALA A 83 19.62 25.82 7.64
CA ALA A 83 19.80 25.24 8.96
C ALA A 83 18.51 25.01 9.75
N LEU A 84 17.34 25.43 9.22
CA LEU A 84 16.05 25.27 9.88
C LEU A 84 15.73 23.77 10.01
N PRO A 85 15.48 23.26 11.23
CA PRO A 85 15.04 21.89 11.45
C PRO A 85 13.79 21.59 10.63
N MET A 86 13.83 20.50 9.86
CA MET A 86 12.71 20.03 9.06
C MET A 86 12.53 18.52 9.22
N ILE A 87 11.34 18.11 9.66
CA ILE A 87 10.93 16.71 9.80
C ILE A 87 9.93 16.40 8.68
N MET A 88 10.20 15.29 7.98
CA MET A 88 9.31 14.79 6.94
C MET A 88 8.35 13.77 7.52
N ALA A 89 7.06 13.95 7.30
CA ALA A 89 6.06 12.95 7.60
C ALA A 89 5.75 12.14 6.33
N THR A 90 6.11 10.86 6.31
CA THR A 90 5.97 9.99 5.13
C THR A 90 4.88 8.94 5.34
N GLY A 91 4.30 8.41 4.26
CA GLY A 91 3.46 7.20 4.34
C GLY A 91 4.21 6.01 4.96
N GLN A 92 3.48 5.04 5.51
CA GLN A 92 4.09 3.91 6.24
C GLN A 92 5.15 3.13 5.43
N GLY A 93 6.33 2.99 6.05
CA GLY A 93 7.39 2.02 5.71
C GLY A 93 7.93 2.12 4.29
N ASP A 94 8.29 3.34 3.92
CA ASP A 94 9.01 3.65 2.69
C ASP A 94 10.46 4.00 2.96
N MET A 95 11.35 3.01 2.95
CA MET A 95 12.77 3.29 3.09
C MET A 95 13.32 4.15 1.95
N GLU A 96 12.69 4.13 0.76
CA GLU A 96 13.07 5.01 -0.35
C GLU A 96 12.77 6.47 -0.03
N SER A 97 11.53 6.76 0.41
CA SER A 97 11.15 8.13 0.80
C SER A 97 11.94 8.59 2.02
N VAL A 98 12.22 7.72 2.99
CA VAL A 98 13.10 8.02 4.13
C VAL A 98 14.51 8.37 3.63
N SER A 99 15.13 7.51 2.80
CA SER A 99 16.47 7.76 2.25
C SER A 99 16.52 9.07 1.48
N ARG A 100 15.55 9.31 0.59
CA ARG A 100 15.45 10.54 -0.21
C ARG A 100 15.29 11.79 0.66
N ALA A 101 14.47 11.73 1.72
CA ALA A 101 14.35 12.84 2.68
C ALA A 101 15.70 13.14 3.35
N ILE A 102 16.38 12.11 3.87
CA ILE A 102 17.65 12.27 4.57
C ILE A 102 18.74 12.78 3.62
N GLU A 103 18.85 12.24 2.41
CA GLU A 103 19.79 12.69 1.37
C GLU A 103 19.53 14.14 0.94
N ALA A 104 18.26 14.55 0.88
CA ALA A 104 17.88 15.94 0.63
C ALA A 104 18.07 16.86 1.85
N GLY A 105 18.51 16.31 2.99
CA GLY A 105 18.90 17.06 4.18
C GLY A 105 17.81 17.22 5.23
N ALA A 106 16.77 16.37 5.26
CA ALA A 106 15.81 16.34 6.38
C ALA A 106 16.53 16.04 7.71
N ASN A 107 16.06 16.65 8.80
CA ASN A 107 16.61 16.42 10.14
C ASN A 107 15.97 15.22 10.85
N GLY A 108 14.86 14.72 10.32
CA GLY A 108 14.15 13.55 10.84
C GLY A 108 13.02 13.12 9.90
N VAL A 109 12.56 11.89 10.05
CA VAL A 109 11.44 11.33 9.28
C VAL A 109 10.50 10.58 10.21
N VAL A 110 9.21 10.84 10.10
CA VAL A 110 8.16 10.20 10.91
C VAL A 110 7.13 9.51 10.01
N ALA A 111 6.86 8.23 10.26
CA ALA A 111 5.91 7.46 9.47
C ALA A 111 4.46 7.71 9.93
N LYS A 112 3.57 8.08 9.00
CA LYS A 112 2.14 8.29 9.24
C LYS A 112 1.33 7.00 9.19
N PRO A 113 0.33 6.77 10.08
CA PRO A 113 0.05 7.56 11.28
C PRO A 113 1.11 7.34 12.36
N PHE A 114 1.45 8.40 13.09
CA PHE A 114 2.43 8.37 14.19
C PHE A 114 1.79 8.66 15.55
N THR A 115 2.44 8.17 16.60
CA THR A 115 2.07 8.46 18.00
C THR A 115 2.74 9.75 18.49
N PRO A 116 2.29 10.35 19.61
CA PRO A 116 3.01 11.45 20.26
C PRO A 116 4.48 11.11 20.55
N ASP A 117 4.76 9.89 21.00
CA ASP A 117 6.12 9.47 21.34
C ASP A 117 7.02 9.37 20.08
N ASP A 118 6.47 8.88 18.96
CA ASP A 118 7.18 8.83 17.68
C ASP A 118 7.58 10.23 17.20
N LEU A 119 6.63 11.18 17.25
CA LEU A 119 6.87 12.54 16.82
C LEU A 119 7.84 13.26 17.76
N MET A 120 7.68 13.12 19.07
CA MET A 120 8.56 13.74 20.06
C MET A 120 10.02 13.28 19.86
N ALA A 121 10.22 11.98 19.63
CA ALA A 121 11.54 11.44 19.37
C ALA A 121 12.23 12.08 18.15
N GLN A 122 11.46 12.38 17.08
CA GLN A 122 11.98 13.05 15.89
C GLN A 122 12.22 14.55 16.12
N ILE A 123 11.41 15.21 16.94
CA ILE A 123 11.63 16.61 17.34
C ILE A 123 12.92 16.74 18.15
N GLU A 124 13.15 15.89 19.14
CA GLU A 124 14.38 15.89 19.94
C GLU A 124 15.63 15.71 19.07
N GLU A 125 15.58 14.74 18.16
CA GLU A 125 16.64 14.46 17.21
C GLU A 125 16.91 15.65 16.28
N ALA A 126 15.86 16.27 15.73
CA ALA A 126 15.99 17.39 14.81
C ALA A 126 16.61 18.66 15.44
N PHE A 127 16.45 18.84 16.76
CA PHE A 127 17.07 19.93 17.51
C PHE A 127 18.46 19.59 18.08
N GLY A 128 19.02 18.42 17.76
CA GLY A 128 20.32 17.99 18.25
C GLY A 128 20.33 17.79 19.76
N VAL A 129 19.18 17.47 20.38
CA VAL A 129 19.17 16.95 21.74
C VAL A 129 19.83 15.59 21.66
N GLU A 130 21.08 15.50 22.12
CA GLU A 130 21.78 14.23 22.26
C GLU A 130 20.88 13.26 23.03
N LYS A 131 20.27 12.31 22.32
CA LYS A 131 20.16 10.97 22.88
C LYS A 131 21.59 10.56 23.19
N ALA A 132 21.79 9.97 24.38
CA ALA A 132 22.98 9.15 24.61
C ALA A 132 23.18 8.33 23.34
N GLU A 133 24.34 8.51 22.68
CA GLU A 133 24.62 7.98 21.35
C GLU A 133 23.82 6.69 21.12
N SER A 134 22.82 6.72 20.23
CA SER A 134 22.55 5.49 19.52
C SER A 134 23.70 5.32 18.54
N SER A 135 24.90 5.01 19.07
CA SER A 135 25.65 3.91 18.50
C SER A 135 24.59 2.89 18.13
N HIS A 136 24.50 2.41 16.89
CA HIS A 136 23.83 1.13 16.68
C HIS A 136 24.55 0.20 17.65
N PRO A 137 24.02 -0.07 18.85
CA PRO A 137 24.78 -0.90 19.72
C PRO A 137 24.54 -2.22 19.01
N ASP A 138 25.63 -2.81 18.57
CA ASP A 138 25.64 -4.20 18.18
C ASP A 138 25.36 -4.94 19.50
N VAL A 139 24.08 -4.89 19.97
CA VAL A 139 23.63 -5.37 21.26
C VAL A 139 23.65 -6.87 21.10
N THR A 140 24.84 -7.44 21.32
CA THR A 140 25.01 -8.88 21.34
C THR A 140 23.97 -9.46 22.31
N PRO A 141 23.20 -10.48 21.89
CA PRO A 141 22.33 -11.24 22.76
C PRO A 141 22.96 -11.51 24.13
N ARG A 142 22.29 -11.04 25.19
CA ARG A 142 22.82 -11.15 26.56
C ARG A 142 22.78 -12.61 27.01
N ARG A 143 23.80 -13.05 27.75
CA ARG A 143 23.80 -14.38 28.37
C ARG A 143 23.12 -14.34 29.74
N ASN A 144 22.35 -15.37 30.06
CA ASN A 144 21.84 -15.60 31.41
C ASN A 144 22.88 -16.35 32.28
N SER A 145 22.54 -16.62 33.54
CA SER A 145 23.41 -17.31 34.50
C SER A 145 23.77 -18.75 34.10
N GLU A 146 23.01 -19.38 33.21
CA GLU A 146 23.24 -20.72 32.67
C GLU A 146 24.06 -20.69 31.36
N GLY A 147 24.46 -19.49 30.90
CA GLY A 147 25.22 -19.30 29.67
C GLY A 147 24.36 -19.26 28.39
N LYS A 148 23.04 -19.42 28.50
CA LYS A 148 22.10 -19.32 27.37
C LYS A 148 21.97 -17.88 26.92
N ILE A 149 21.84 -17.67 25.62
CA ILE A 149 21.61 -16.33 25.08
C ILE A 149 20.13 -15.97 25.09
N ARG A 150 19.80 -14.73 25.45
CA ARG A 150 18.44 -14.23 25.34
C ARG A 150 18.17 -13.80 23.91
N LEU A 151 17.27 -14.52 23.23
CA LEU A 151 16.75 -14.14 21.92
C LEU A 151 15.48 -13.31 22.09
N ARG A 152 15.56 -12.03 21.73
CA ARG A 152 14.44 -11.09 21.64
C ARG A 152 13.85 -11.17 20.24
N ILE A 153 12.62 -11.66 20.14
CA ILE A 153 11.94 -11.88 18.86
C ILE A 153 10.73 -10.97 18.72
N GLY A 154 10.78 -10.05 17.76
CA GLY A 154 9.65 -9.16 17.42
C GLY A 154 8.54 -9.89 16.66
N HIS A 155 7.29 -9.63 17.01
CA HIS A 155 6.12 -10.20 16.31
C HIS A 155 4.88 -9.32 16.49
N ILE A 156 3.83 -9.55 15.70
CA ILE A 156 2.50 -8.96 15.89
C ILE A 156 1.41 -10.02 16.14
N GLN A 157 0.15 -9.58 16.31
CA GLN A 157 -1.01 -10.37 16.74
C GLN A 157 -1.77 -11.04 15.57
N ILE A 158 -1.10 -11.91 14.81
CA ILE A 158 -1.67 -12.64 13.66
C ILE A 158 -1.28 -14.14 13.66
N THR A 159 -2.07 -14.99 13.02
CA THR A 159 -1.82 -16.45 12.95
C THR A 159 -0.53 -16.80 12.21
N ASP A 160 -0.07 -15.93 11.33
CA ASP A 160 1.21 -16.06 10.60
C ASP A 160 2.41 -16.25 11.55
N HIS A 161 2.27 -15.79 12.80
CA HIS A 161 3.31 -15.85 13.83
C HIS A 161 3.02 -16.94 14.89
N LEU A 162 2.02 -17.80 14.68
CA LEU A 162 1.60 -18.77 15.68
C LEU A 162 2.66 -19.84 15.96
N THR A 163 3.57 -20.11 15.02
CA THR A 163 4.71 -21.00 15.26
C THR A 163 5.59 -20.49 16.42
N LEU A 164 5.79 -19.17 16.53
CA LEU A 164 6.45 -18.54 17.69
C LEU A 164 5.62 -18.73 18.97
N GLY A 165 4.30 -18.56 18.89
CA GLY A 165 3.41 -18.72 20.04
C GLY A 165 3.41 -20.13 20.62
N VAL A 166 3.37 -21.14 19.75
CA VAL A 166 3.46 -22.56 20.15
C VAL A 166 4.86 -22.90 20.66
N ALA A 167 5.92 -22.41 20.01
CA ALA A 167 7.30 -22.58 20.51
C ALA A 167 7.48 -21.96 21.91
N ASN A 168 6.98 -20.75 22.12
CA ASN A 168 6.99 -20.08 23.42
C ASN A 168 6.17 -20.86 24.47
N HIS A 169 5.00 -21.38 24.10
CA HIS A 169 4.19 -22.24 24.96
C HIS A 169 4.95 -23.51 25.38
N PHE A 170 5.64 -24.17 24.45
CA PHE A 170 6.45 -25.34 24.76
C PHE A 170 7.54 -25.05 25.78
N ILE A 171 8.21 -23.90 25.66
CA ILE A 171 9.25 -23.46 26.60
C ILE A 171 8.63 -23.15 27.96
N GLN A 172 7.58 -22.34 28.01
CA GLN A 172 6.95 -21.91 29.26
C GLN A 172 6.33 -23.07 30.05
N LYS A 173 5.84 -24.12 29.35
CA LYS A 173 5.30 -25.33 29.98
C LYS A 173 6.36 -26.40 30.28
N GLY A 174 7.62 -26.16 29.93
CA GLY A 174 8.71 -27.14 30.11
C GLY A 174 8.60 -28.37 29.21
N ILE A 175 7.78 -28.31 28.15
CA ILE A 175 7.67 -29.36 27.12
C ILE A 175 8.98 -29.41 26.30
N LYS A 176 9.57 -28.24 26.07
CA LYS A 176 10.88 -28.07 25.43
C LYS A 176 11.76 -27.20 26.31
N ALA A 177 13.03 -27.57 26.40
CA ALA A 177 14.02 -26.84 27.18
C ALA A 177 15.22 -26.54 26.29
N PRO A 178 15.23 -25.39 25.59
CA PRO A 178 16.35 -25.02 24.73
C PRO A 178 17.65 -24.94 25.51
N VAL A 179 18.72 -25.42 24.91
CA VAL A 179 20.06 -25.51 25.50
C VAL A 179 20.87 -24.24 25.23
N HIS A 180 20.68 -23.62 24.07
CA HIS A 180 21.50 -22.50 23.61
C HIS A 180 20.87 -21.13 23.89
N PHE A 181 19.54 -21.06 24.03
CA PHE A 181 18.83 -19.80 24.21
C PHE A 181 17.74 -19.80 25.29
N GLU A 182 17.39 -18.61 25.75
CA GLU A 182 16.11 -18.28 26.38
C GLU A 182 15.32 -17.35 25.45
N LEU A 183 13.99 -17.48 25.42
CA LEU A 183 13.13 -16.75 24.49
C LEU A 183 12.44 -15.58 25.18
N GLU A 184 12.56 -14.39 24.59
CA GLU A 184 11.76 -13.22 24.91
C GLU A 184 10.98 -12.79 23.67
N THR A 185 9.65 -12.78 23.75
CA THR A 185 8.79 -12.36 22.63
C THR A 185 8.32 -10.93 22.85
N LEU A 186 8.51 -10.06 21.85
CA LEU A 186 8.09 -8.66 21.90
C LEU A 186 6.90 -8.48 20.94
N CYS A 187 5.70 -8.40 21.50
CA CYS A 187 4.47 -8.18 20.74
C CYS A 187 4.31 -6.69 20.41
N MET A 188 4.29 -6.36 19.13
CA MET A 188 4.29 -4.99 18.61
C MET A 188 2.95 -4.64 17.94
N PRO A 189 2.54 -3.35 17.93
CA PRO A 189 1.22 -2.96 17.46
C PRO A 189 1.05 -2.96 15.93
N GLY A 190 2.13 -3.14 15.17
CA GLY A 190 2.12 -3.14 13.71
C GLY A 190 3.49 -3.37 13.10
N TRP A 191 3.59 -3.23 11.77
CA TRP A 191 4.81 -3.55 11.02
C TRP A 191 5.93 -2.52 11.16
N ASN A 192 5.61 -1.23 11.23
CA ASN A 192 6.63 -0.18 11.37
C ASN A 192 7.43 -0.32 12.68
N PRO A 193 6.81 -0.56 13.85
CA PRO A 193 7.56 -0.88 15.07
C PRO A 193 8.48 -2.10 14.93
N VAL A 194 8.05 -3.14 14.19
CA VAL A 194 8.89 -4.33 13.94
C VAL A 194 10.12 -3.97 13.10
N GLN A 195 9.95 -3.18 12.03
CA GLN A 195 11.05 -2.69 11.20
C GLN A 195 12.02 -1.84 12.04
N LYS A 196 11.49 -0.85 12.78
CA LYS A 196 12.27 0.04 13.64
C LYS A 196 13.07 -0.74 14.70
N ALA A 197 12.46 -1.74 15.33
CA ALA A 197 13.15 -2.58 16.31
C ALA A 197 14.28 -3.41 15.68
N LEU A 198 14.08 -3.92 14.46
CA LEU A 198 15.14 -4.61 13.71
C LEU A 198 16.26 -3.64 13.32
N GLU A 199 15.95 -2.43 12.84
CA GLU A 199 16.91 -1.39 12.48
C GLU A 199 17.76 -0.97 13.69
N GLN A 200 17.12 -0.72 14.83
CA GLN A 200 17.74 -0.21 16.05
C GLN A 200 18.50 -1.28 16.85
N GLY A 201 18.26 -2.57 16.57
CA GLY A 201 18.86 -3.67 17.34
C GLY A 201 18.16 -3.96 18.67
N ASP A 202 16.92 -3.49 18.82
CA ASP A 202 16.06 -3.78 19.97
C ASP A 202 15.60 -5.23 20.01
N VAL A 203 15.59 -5.89 18.85
CA VAL A 203 15.33 -7.32 18.69
C VAL A 203 16.47 -8.00 17.93
N ASP A 204 16.72 -9.26 18.27
CA ASP A 204 17.80 -10.06 17.68
C ASP A 204 17.33 -10.76 16.39
N GLY A 205 16.01 -10.97 16.29
CA GLY A 205 15.29 -11.43 15.12
C GLY A 205 13.81 -11.04 15.16
N ALA A 206 13.07 -11.28 14.08
CA ALA A 206 11.64 -10.96 14.04
C ALA A 206 10.88 -11.81 13.02
N PHE A 207 9.58 -11.90 13.25
CA PHE A 207 8.59 -12.30 12.26
C PHE A 207 8.12 -11.04 11.52
N ILE A 208 8.38 -10.96 10.22
CA ILE A 208 8.16 -9.77 9.41
C ILE A 208 7.68 -10.14 8.01
N LEU A 209 6.95 -9.24 7.34
CA LEU A 209 6.56 -9.40 5.94
C LEU A 209 7.79 -9.57 5.03
N ALA A 210 7.77 -10.55 4.13
CA ALA A 210 8.87 -10.81 3.20
C ALA A 210 9.30 -9.56 2.41
N PRO A 211 8.39 -8.79 1.77
CA PRO A 211 8.80 -7.58 1.06
C PRO A 211 9.42 -6.52 1.97
N ALA A 212 8.93 -6.35 3.19
CA ALA A 212 9.51 -5.40 4.14
C ALA A 212 10.92 -5.82 4.57
N ALA A 213 11.17 -7.10 4.81
CA ALA A 213 12.51 -7.60 5.11
C ALA A 213 13.48 -7.43 3.93
N MET A 214 13.00 -7.66 2.70
CA MET A 214 13.79 -7.41 1.49
C MET A 214 14.12 -5.92 1.34
N ASP A 215 13.19 -5.03 1.69
CA ASP A 215 13.40 -3.57 1.69
C ASP A 215 14.46 -3.17 2.72
N LEU A 216 14.34 -3.62 3.98
CA LEU A 216 15.35 -3.38 5.02
C LEU A 216 16.75 -3.83 4.57
N PHE A 217 16.85 -5.04 3.99
CA PHE A 217 18.10 -5.56 3.47
C PHE A 217 18.67 -4.70 2.33
N ASN A 218 17.81 -4.26 1.40
CA ASN A 218 18.20 -3.39 0.30
C ASN A 218 18.83 -2.07 0.79
N TYR A 219 18.32 -1.52 1.90
CA TYR A 219 18.83 -0.30 2.53
C TYR A 219 19.93 -0.55 3.56
N GLY A 220 20.58 -1.71 3.52
CA GLY A 220 21.79 -1.99 4.27
C GLY A 220 21.58 -2.37 5.73
N ILE A 221 20.35 -2.65 6.15
CA ILE A 221 20.10 -3.21 7.49
C ILE A 221 20.62 -4.66 7.50
N PRO A 222 21.55 -5.01 8.41
CA PRO A 222 22.27 -6.28 8.36
C PRO A 222 21.41 -7.42 8.94
N ILE A 223 20.48 -7.93 8.12
CA ILE A 223 19.59 -9.05 8.45
C ILE A 223 19.65 -10.14 7.37
N LYS A 224 19.42 -11.40 7.76
CA LYS A 224 19.16 -12.52 6.84
C LYS A 224 17.85 -13.19 7.15
N LEU A 225 17.19 -13.66 6.09
CA LEU A 225 16.09 -14.61 6.18
C LEU A 225 16.63 -16.00 6.49
N VAL A 226 16.12 -16.63 7.55
CA VAL A 226 16.52 -17.99 7.95
C VAL A 226 15.42 -19.03 7.77
N LEU A 227 14.15 -18.62 7.76
CA LEU A 227 13.00 -19.51 7.65
C LEU A 227 11.78 -18.74 7.10
N PHE A 228 10.84 -19.41 6.41
CA PHE A 228 9.50 -18.86 6.25
C PHE A 228 8.71 -19.03 7.56
N ALA A 229 7.82 -18.09 7.88
CA ALA A 229 7.01 -18.22 9.10
C ALA A 229 5.78 -19.11 8.87
N HIS A 230 5.24 -19.10 7.65
CA HIS A 230 4.07 -19.86 7.20
C HIS A 230 3.92 -19.75 5.67
N ARG A 231 2.90 -20.43 5.12
CA ARG A 231 2.34 -20.18 3.78
C ARG A 231 0.84 -19.89 3.88
N ASN A 232 0.28 -19.22 2.86
CA ASN A 232 -1.13 -18.80 2.82
C ASN A 232 -1.53 -17.99 4.07
N GLY A 233 -2.80 -18.03 4.48
CA GLY A 233 -3.24 -17.49 5.78
C GLY A 233 -3.75 -16.05 5.76
N SER A 234 -3.83 -15.42 4.59
CA SER A 234 -4.42 -14.09 4.45
C SER A 234 -5.82 -14.17 3.83
N ILE A 235 -6.63 -13.16 4.13
CA ILE A 235 -8.02 -13.04 3.70
C ILE A 235 -8.27 -11.63 3.18
N PHE A 236 -8.98 -11.54 2.07
CA PHE A 236 -9.61 -10.30 1.63
C PHE A 236 -11.07 -10.33 2.07
N VAL A 237 -11.50 -9.29 2.78
CA VAL A 237 -12.91 -9.09 3.16
C VAL A 237 -13.45 -7.81 2.57
N ARG A 238 -14.75 -7.78 2.30
CA ARG A 238 -15.48 -6.59 1.86
C ARG A 238 -16.46 -6.13 2.92
N SER A 239 -16.74 -4.83 2.95
CA SER A 239 -17.74 -4.26 3.87
C SER A 239 -19.11 -4.92 3.68
N SER A 240 -19.78 -5.24 4.80
CA SER A 240 -21.17 -5.71 4.81
C SER A 240 -22.18 -4.57 4.69
N SER A 241 -21.78 -3.33 4.97
CA SER A 241 -22.67 -2.15 4.95
C SER A 241 -22.97 -1.65 3.53
N THR A 242 -22.09 -1.96 2.58
CA THR A 242 -22.29 -1.61 1.16
C THR A 242 -23.02 -2.75 0.45
N PRO A 243 -24.22 -2.51 -0.12
CA PRO A 243 -24.93 -3.54 -0.86
C PRO A 243 -24.18 -3.93 -2.13
N TYR A 244 -23.97 -5.24 -2.29
CA TYR A 244 -23.40 -5.86 -3.47
C TYR A 244 -24.38 -5.78 -4.66
N ARG A 245 -23.92 -5.28 -5.83
CA ARG A 245 -24.67 -5.32 -7.10
C ARG A 245 -23.71 -5.58 -8.27
N GLN A 246 -24.18 -6.32 -9.27
CA GLN A 246 -23.47 -6.50 -10.54
C GLN A 246 -23.59 -5.21 -11.39
N PRO A 247 -22.53 -4.80 -12.12
CA PRO A 247 -21.23 -5.46 -12.27
C PRO A 247 -20.31 -5.26 -11.05
N TYR A 248 -19.57 -6.32 -10.72
CA TYR A 248 -18.81 -6.42 -9.46
C TYR A 248 -17.73 -5.35 -9.27
N GLN A 249 -17.16 -4.84 -10.36
CA GLN A 249 -16.16 -3.77 -10.35
C GLN A 249 -16.64 -2.49 -9.66
N GLN A 250 -17.92 -2.13 -9.82
CA GLN A 250 -18.50 -0.92 -9.25
C GLN A 250 -18.49 -0.93 -7.72
N PHE A 251 -18.36 -2.10 -7.10
CA PHE A 251 -18.29 -2.18 -5.65
C PHE A 251 -17.01 -1.53 -5.11
N PHE A 252 -15.88 -1.69 -5.81
CA PHE A 252 -14.55 -1.23 -5.38
C PHE A 252 -14.12 0.08 -6.03
N LYS A 253 -14.64 0.37 -7.22
CA LYS A 253 -14.22 1.53 -7.99
C LYS A 253 -14.48 2.83 -7.20
N HIS A 254 -13.48 3.68 -7.18
CA HIS A 254 -13.36 4.94 -6.44
C HIS A 254 -13.51 4.82 -4.92
N LYS A 255 -13.27 3.62 -4.37
CA LYS A 255 -13.31 3.38 -2.93
C LYS A 255 -11.95 3.01 -2.37
N THR A 256 -11.89 2.97 -1.04
CA THR A 256 -10.70 2.66 -0.29
C THR A 256 -10.67 1.18 0.12
N VAL A 257 -9.52 0.52 -0.07
CA VAL A 257 -9.21 -0.81 0.46
C VAL A 257 -8.03 -0.68 1.40
N PHE A 258 -8.16 -1.16 2.64
CA PHE A 258 -7.03 -1.14 3.58
C PHE A 258 -6.08 -2.32 3.34
N ILE A 259 -4.79 -2.03 3.45
CA ILE A 259 -3.69 -2.98 3.41
C ILE A 259 -2.79 -2.76 4.64
N PRO A 260 -2.08 -3.78 5.14
CA PRO A 260 -1.38 -3.68 6.42
C PRO A 260 -0.07 -2.93 6.29
N HIS A 261 0.50 -2.91 5.09
CA HIS A 261 1.75 -2.25 4.78
C HIS A 261 1.91 -2.17 3.26
N LYS A 262 2.58 -1.13 2.74
CA LYS A 262 2.85 -1.03 1.30
C LYS A 262 3.81 -2.13 0.82
N MET A 263 4.84 -2.44 1.61
CA MET A 263 5.76 -3.56 1.41
C MET A 263 5.15 -4.85 1.96
N SER A 264 4.05 -5.32 1.36
CA SER A 264 3.37 -6.54 1.81
C SER A 264 2.81 -7.40 0.68
N ILE A 265 2.71 -8.70 0.95
CA ILE A 265 2.03 -9.65 0.05
C ILE A 265 0.54 -9.36 -0.05
N HIS A 266 -0.05 -8.80 1.01
CA HIS A 266 -1.44 -8.34 1.02
C HIS A 266 -1.68 -7.25 -0.04
N ASN A 267 -0.80 -6.25 -0.11
CA ASN A 267 -0.81 -5.22 -1.15
C ASN A 267 -0.73 -5.87 -2.54
N MET A 268 0.27 -6.73 -2.73
CA MET A 268 0.51 -7.41 -4.01
C MET A 268 -0.69 -8.26 -4.46
N LEU A 269 -1.24 -9.11 -3.60
CA LEU A 269 -2.35 -9.99 -3.94
C LEU A 269 -3.67 -9.24 -4.13
N ALA A 270 -3.94 -8.20 -3.33
CA ALA A 270 -5.07 -7.32 -3.54
C ALA A 270 -4.95 -6.58 -4.88
N HIS A 271 -3.75 -6.07 -5.21
CA HIS A 271 -3.45 -5.46 -6.49
C HIS A 271 -3.71 -6.43 -7.64
N MET A 272 -3.14 -7.64 -7.59
CA MET A 272 -3.35 -8.71 -8.57
C MET A 272 -4.84 -9.02 -8.79
N TYR A 273 -5.59 -9.16 -7.71
CA TYR A 273 -7.02 -9.48 -7.77
C TYR A 273 -7.82 -8.36 -8.43
N LEU A 274 -7.65 -7.11 -7.99
CA LEU A 274 -8.42 -5.98 -8.50
C LEU A 274 -8.03 -5.62 -9.94
N THR A 275 -6.73 -5.69 -10.28
CA THR A 275 -6.27 -5.50 -11.66
C THR A 275 -6.86 -6.54 -12.61
N ARG A 276 -7.00 -7.80 -12.18
CA ARG A 276 -7.68 -8.85 -12.98
C ARG A 276 -9.16 -8.54 -13.25
N MET A 277 -9.80 -7.70 -12.44
CA MET A 277 -11.18 -7.26 -12.67
C MET A 277 -11.27 -6.02 -13.59
N GLY A 278 -10.15 -5.50 -14.08
CA GLY A 278 -10.08 -4.27 -14.88
C GLY A 278 -10.03 -2.99 -14.05
N LEU A 279 -9.73 -3.08 -12.75
CA LEU A 279 -9.52 -1.92 -11.88
C LEU A 279 -8.04 -1.53 -11.84
N ARG A 280 -7.76 -0.31 -11.39
CA ARG A 280 -6.43 0.28 -11.24
C ARG A 280 -6.19 0.59 -9.77
N PRO A 281 -5.89 -0.43 -8.95
CA PRO A 281 -5.58 -0.23 -7.54
C PRO A 281 -4.21 0.44 -7.38
N GLY A 282 -4.06 1.30 -6.36
CA GLY A 282 -2.78 1.91 -6.05
C GLY A 282 -2.83 2.80 -4.82
N LEU A 283 -1.65 3.22 -4.36
CA LEU A 283 -1.51 4.18 -3.27
C LEU A 283 -1.81 5.60 -3.78
N ALA A 284 -2.11 6.52 -2.85
CA ALA A 284 -2.26 7.94 -3.17
C ALA A 284 -1.01 8.48 -3.88
N GLY A 285 -1.20 9.34 -4.88
CA GLY A 285 -0.12 9.94 -5.68
C GLY A 285 0.30 9.13 -6.92
N ALA A 286 -0.15 7.89 -7.08
CA ALA A 286 0.04 7.15 -8.33
C ALA A 286 -0.95 7.61 -9.42
N SER A 287 -0.48 7.76 -10.66
CA SER A 287 -1.31 8.24 -11.78
C SER A 287 -2.43 7.24 -12.14
N ALA A 288 -3.65 7.74 -12.35
CA ALA A 288 -4.81 6.98 -12.84
C ALA A 288 -5.31 5.84 -11.91
N VAL A 289 -5.19 6.00 -10.59
CA VAL A 289 -5.76 5.04 -9.60
C VAL A 289 -7.28 5.19 -9.52
N ASN A 290 -8.00 4.07 -9.60
CA ASN A 290 -9.46 4.03 -9.39
C ASN A 290 -9.89 3.07 -8.26
N VAL A 291 -8.94 2.54 -7.49
CA VAL A 291 -9.19 1.95 -6.17
C VAL A 291 -8.05 2.37 -5.26
N LEU A 292 -8.35 3.15 -4.23
CA LEU A 292 -7.33 3.66 -3.33
C LEU A 292 -6.92 2.58 -2.34
N PHE A 293 -5.63 2.30 -2.26
CA PHE A 293 -5.05 1.53 -1.16
C PHE A 293 -4.59 2.48 -0.08
N ASP A 294 -5.02 2.21 1.14
CA ASP A 294 -4.61 2.95 2.32
C ASP A 294 -4.01 2.00 3.37
N VAL A 295 -3.01 2.47 4.10
CA VAL A 295 -2.25 1.62 5.02
C VAL A 295 -2.81 1.76 6.43
N ALA A 296 -3.15 0.62 7.03
CA ALA A 296 -3.68 0.57 8.38
C ALA A 296 -3.07 -0.58 9.20
N PRO A 297 -2.82 -0.40 10.52
CA PRO A 297 -2.44 -1.50 11.39
C PRO A 297 -3.49 -2.63 11.37
N PRO A 298 -3.08 -3.92 11.26
CA PRO A 298 -4.01 -5.05 11.14
C PRO A 298 -5.15 -5.04 12.16
N VAL A 299 -4.83 -4.83 13.45
CA VAL A 299 -5.82 -4.88 14.54
C VAL A 299 -6.87 -3.76 14.47
N LYS A 300 -6.58 -2.67 13.74
CA LYS A 300 -7.45 -1.49 13.55
C LYS A 300 -8.28 -1.52 12.26
N MET A 301 -7.94 -2.37 11.30
CA MET A 301 -8.67 -2.42 10.02
C MET A 301 -10.18 -2.67 10.16
N PRO A 302 -10.67 -3.53 11.07
CA PRO A 302 -12.11 -3.71 11.24
C PRO A 302 -12.81 -2.44 11.73
N ASP A 303 -12.18 -1.69 12.64
CA ASP A 303 -12.72 -0.43 13.16
C ASP A 303 -12.79 0.61 12.03
N PHE A 304 -11.70 0.76 11.27
CA PHE A 304 -11.64 1.68 10.12
C PHE A 304 -12.64 1.32 9.02
N LEU A 305 -12.86 0.03 8.75
CA LEU A 305 -13.87 -0.41 7.80
C LEU A 305 -15.30 -0.07 8.27
N ALA A 306 -15.56 -0.17 9.58
CA ALA A 306 -16.87 0.14 10.15
C ALA A 306 -17.14 1.65 10.19
N GLU A 307 -16.11 2.46 10.43
CA GLU A 307 -16.21 3.91 10.61
C GLU A 307 -16.11 4.71 9.30
N ASN A 308 -15.55 4.14 8.23
CA ASN A 308 -15.33 4.82 6.96
C ASN A 308 -16.33 4.36 5.87
N PRO A 309 -17.33 5.18 5.49
CA PRO A 309 -18.28 4.86 4.43
C PRO A 309 -17.65 4.64 3.04
N GLU A 310 -16.48 5.23 2.80
CA GLU A 310 -15.73 5.12 1.54
C GLU A 310 -14.82 3.88 1.54
N ALA A 311 -14.67 3.19 2.67
CA ALA A 311 -13.92 1.94 2.74
C ALA A 311 -14.81 0.77 2.29
N CYS A 312 -14.33 0.02 1.29
CA CYS A 312 -15.06 -1.12 0.74
C CYS A 312 -14.52 -2.47 1.18
N GLY A 313 -13.34 -2.53 1.80
CA GLY A 313 -12.77 -3.78 2.29
C GLY A 313 -11.35 -3.63 2.79
N PHE A 314 -10.75 -4.75 3.16
CA PHE A 314 -9.33 -4.83 3.49
C PHE A 314 -8.77 -6.22 3.21
N MET A 315 -7.46 -6.29 3.01
CA MET A 315 -6.73 -7.56 2.93
C MET A 315 -5.71 -7.65 4.06
N VAL A 316 -5.74 -8.75 4.82
CA VAL A 316 -4.92 -8.90 6.03
C VAL A 316 -4.70 -10.39 6.37
N ALA A 317 -3.72 -10.68 7.22
CA ALA A 317 -3.55 -11.99 7.82
C ALA A 317 -4.70 -12.32 8.80
N GLU A 318 -5.02 -13.60 8.92
CA GLU A 318 -5.94 -14.07 9.95
C GLU A 318 -5.35 -13.90 11.37
N PRO A 319 -6.17 -13.81 12.44
CA PRO A 319 -7.62 -14.01 12.50
C PRO A 319 -8.44 -12.71 12.26
N ILE A 320 -7.81 -11.64 11.78
CA ILE A 320 -8.42 -10.30 11.74
C ILE A 320 -9.65 -10.26 10.84
N GLY A 321 -9.59 -10.87 9.64
CA GLY A 321 -10.71 -10.90 8.71
C GLY A 321 -11.84 -11.78 9.20
N SER A 322 -11.56 -12.99 9.69
CA SER A 322 -12.56 -13.87 10.29
C SER A 322 -13.24 -13.23 11.52
N ARG A 323 -12.49 -12.46 12.31
CA ARG A 323 -13.06 -11.66 13.42
C ARG A 323 -14.03 -10.60 12.92
N ALA A 324 -13.68 -9.86 11.87
CA ALA A 324 -14.57 -8.84 11.29
C ALA A 324 -15.86 -9.46 10.73
N ILE A 325 -15.77 -10.65 10.13
CA ILE A 325 -16.94 -11.42 9.67
C ILE A 325 -17.81 -11.85 10.86
N ALA A 326 -17.20 -12.39 11.92
CA ALA A 326 -17.93 -12.79 13.12
C ALA A 326 -18.63 -11.62 13.84
N ALA A 327 -18.09 -10.40 13.70
CA ALA A 327 -18.69 -9.16 14.20
C ALA A 327 -19.77 -8.57 13.27
N GLY A 328 -20.01 -9.16 12.09
CA GLY A 328 -20.98 -8.66 11.10
C GLY A 328 -20.53 -7.41 10.34
N ILE A 329 -19.25 -7.01 10.48
CA ILE A 329 -18.67 -5.82 9.84
C ILE A 329 -18.33 -6.09 8.37
N ALA A 330 -17.97 -7.34 8.07
CA ALA A 330 -17.45 -7.70 6.76
C ALA A 330 -17.96 -9.05 6.27
N GLU A 331 -17.82 -9.28 4.97
CA GLU A 331 -18.07 -10.56 4.30
C GLU A 331 -16.79 -11.01 3.58
N ARG A 332 -16.53 -12.32 3.56
CA ARG A 332 -15.35 -12.87 2.87
C ARG A 332 -15.43 -12.61 1.38
N GLN A 333 -14.36 -12.08 0.80
CA GLN A 333 -14.21 -11.94 -0.63
C GLN A 333 -13.40 -13.09 -1.25
N PHE A 334 -12.21 -13.35 -0.74
CA PHE A 334 -11.40 -14.52 -1.11
C PHE A 334 -10.35 -14.81 -0.04
N LEU A 335 -9.85 -16.04 -0.01
CA LEU A 335 -8.62 -16.41 0.70
C LEU A 335 -7.42 -16.25 -0.23
N SER A 336 -6.29 -15.83 0.31
CA SER A 336 -5.09 -15.50 -0.49
C SER A 336 -4.59 -16.66 -1.36
N SER A 337 -4.78 -17.89 -0.90
CA SER A 337 -4.47 -19.13 -1.64
C SER A 337 -5.30 -19.30 -2.92
N GLU A 338 -6.43 -18.60 -3.04
CA GLU A 338 -7.24 -18.58 -4.27
C GLU A 338 -6.65 -17.68 -5.36
N VAL A 339 -5.76 -16.76 -4.98
CA VAL A 339 -5.01 -15.90 -5.91
C VAL A 339 -3.63 -16.49 -6.19
N TRP A 340 -2.95 -16.98 -5.15
CA TRP A 340 -1.66 -17.66 -5.24
C TRP A 340 -1.58 -18.77 -4.19
N GLU A 341 -1.72 -20.03 -4.61
CA GLU A 341 -1.64 -21.16 -3.69
C GLU A 341 -0.21 -21.38 -3.17
N ASN A 342 -0.09 -21.59 -1.85
CA ASN A 342 1.16 -21.82 -1.12
C ASN A 342 2.14 -20.63 -1.16
N HIS A 343 1.65 -19.41 -1.35
CA HIS A 343 2.48 -18.22 -1.32
C HIS A 343 3.12 -18.01 0.07
N PRO A 344 4.37 -17.54 0.15
CA PRO A 344 4.92 -17.02 1.40
C PRO A 344 4.32 -15.65 1.72
N CYS A 345 4.34 -15.25 3.00
CA CYS A 345 3.93 -13.92 3.43
C CYS A 345 4.86 -13.37 4.51
N CYS A 346 4.81 -13.91 5.72
CA CYS A 346 5.76 -13.58 6.77
C CYS A 346 6.98 -14.52 6.70
N VAL A 347 8.13 -13.98 7.07
CA VAL A 347 9.42 -14.65 7.14
C VAL A 347 10.04 -14.42 8.51
N VAL A 348 10.97 -15.30 8.88
CA VAL A 348 11.78 -15.18 10.09
C VAL A 348 13.14 -14.66 9.68
N VAL A 349 13.50 -13.50 10.19
CA VAL A 349 14.82 -12.88 9.98
C VAL A 349 15.60 -12.78 11.29
N PHE A 350 16.92 -12.85 11.19
CA PHE A 350 17.84 -12.53 12.27
C PHE A 350 18.86 -11.49 11.81
N ARG A 351 19.36 -10.68 12.75
CA ARG A 351 20.49 -9.79 12.49
C ARG A 351 21.76 -10.61 12.22
N ASP A 352 22.62 -10.11 11.32
CA ASP A 352 23.87 -10.77 10.93
C ASP A 352 24.76 -11.07 12.15
N GLN A 353 24.82 -10.13 13.09
CA GLN A 353 25.58 -10.30 14.34
C GLN A 353 25.07 -11.49 15.16
N THR A 354 23.76 -11.66 15.26
CA THR A 354 23.15 -12.79 15.99
C THR A 354 23.47 -14.12 15.31
N ILE A 355 23.38 -14.16 13.98
CA ILE A 355 23.71 -15.34 13.18
C ILE A 355 25.19 -15.72 13.33
N ALA A 356 26.09 -14.73 13.25
CA ALA A 356 27.52 -14.95 13.33
C ALA A 356 27.98 -15.32 14.76
N GLY A 357 27.41 -14.66 15.78
CA GLY A 357 27.79 -14.86 17.17
C GLY A 357 27.19 -16.12 17.80
N TYR A 358 25.99 -16.52 17.38
CA TYR A 358 25.20 -17.56 18.05
C TYR A 358 24.47 -18.50 17.08
N PRO A 359 25.17 -19.11 16.09
CA PRO A 359 24.54 -19.95 15.08
C PRO A 359 23.79 -21.16 15.67
N ASP A 360 24.31 -21.77 16.75
CA ASP A 360 23.64 -22.92 17.39
C ASP A 360 22.28 -22.53 18.00
N ALA A 361 22.17 -21.32 18.55
CA ALA A 361 20.92 -20.81 19.09
C ALA A 361 19.90 -20.52 17.98
N VAL A 362 20.35 -19.92 16.86
CA VAL A 362 19.50 -19.70 15.69
C VAL A 362 19.03 -21.02 15.09
N GLN A 363 19.91 -22.03 15.00
CA GLN A 363 19.57 -23.36 14.53
C GLN A 363 18.55 -24.05 15.44
N GLU A 364 18.78 -24.02 16.76
CA GLU A 364 17.86 -24.60 17.74
C GLU A 364 16.49 -23.91 17.70
N PHE A 365 16.46 -22.59 17.55
CA PHE A 365 15.24 -21.81 17.38
C PHE A 365 14.47 -22.22 16.10
N CYS A 366 15.16 -22.32 14.95
CA CYS A 366 14.55 -22.78 13.71
C CYS A 366 13.99 -24.21 13.81
N ASN A 367 14.71 -25.13 14.47
CA ASN A 367 14.22 -26.49 14.72
C ASN A 367 12.93 -26.49 15.53
N LEU A 368 12.89 -25.67 16.59
CA LEU A 368 11.73 -25.53 17.46
C LEU A 368 10.52 -24.94 16.71
N LEU A 369 10.73 -23.96 15.82
CA LEU A 369 9.66 -23.40 14.99
C LEU A 369 9.08 -24.42 14.00
N VAL A 370 9.92 -25.24 13.36
CA VAL A 370 9.44 -26.30 12.46
C VAL A 370 8.64 -27.36 13.22
N GLU A 371 9.08 -27.73 14.44
CA GLU A 371 8.31 -28.63 15.29
C GLU A 371 6.97 -28.02 15.72
N ALA A 372 6.96 -26.76 16.15
CA ALA A 372 5.75 -26.02 16.47
C ALA A 372 4.79 -25.94 15.26
N GLY A 373 5.33 -25.74 14.06
CA GLY A 373 4.56 -25.72 12.82
C GLY A 373 3.84 -27.03 12.51
N ARG A 374 4.51 -28.17 12.72
CA ARG A 374 3.90 -29.51 12.61
C ARG A 374 2.84 -29.73 13.67
N PHE A 375 3.11 -29.33 14.92
CA PHE A 375 2.14 -29.41 16.01
C PHE A 375 0.86 -28.64 15.70
N ILE A 376 0.96 -27.46 15.10
CA ILE A 376 -0.22 -26.68 14.69
C ILE A 376 -1.09 -27.44 13.69
N ALA A 377 -0.46 -28.07 12.69
CA ALA A 377 -1.16 -28.85 11.68
C ALA A 377 -1.80 -30.13 12.25
N GLU A 378 -1.13 -30.81 13.19
CA GLU A 378 -1.59 -32.07 13.79
C GLU A 378 -2.61 -31.86 14.93
N HIS A 379 -2.53 -30.73 15.63
CA HIS A 379 -3.30 -30.43 16.83
C HIS A 379 -3.95 -29.04 16.78
N PRO A 380 -4.84 -28.76 15.81
CA PRO A 380 -5.43 -27.43 15.62
C PRO A 380 -6.30 -26.98 16.79
N ASP A 381 -6.95 -27.91 17.51
CA ASP A 381 -7.74 -27.62 18.71
C ASP A 381 -6.88 -27.02 19.84
N GLN A 382 -5.77 -27.69 20.19
CA GLN A 382 -4.85 -27.22 21.23
C GLN A 382 -4.14 -25.94 20.79
N SER A 383 -3.79 -25.85 19.50
CA SER A 383 -3.14 -24.69 18.93
C SER A 383 -4.03 -23.45 18.93
N ALA A 384 -5.36 -23.62 18.76
CA ALA A 384 -6.31 -22.53 18.89
C ALA A 384 -6.39 -21.97 20.33
N GLU A 385 -6.27 -22.82 21.35
CA GLU A 385 -6.20 -22.40 22.76
C GLU A 385 -4.89 -21.68 23.07
N ILE A 386 -3.77 -22.12 22.49
CA ILE A 386 -2.49 -21.40 22.62
C ILE A 386 -2.59 -20.04 21.92
N ALA A 387 -3.19 -20.00 20.74
CA ALA A 387 -3.33 -18.81 19.92
C ALA A 387 -4.15 -17.70 20.61
N THR A 388 -5.22 -18.02 21.37
CA THR A 388 -5.98 -16.98 22.10
C THR A 388 -5.10 -16.24 23.10
N THR A 389 -4.25 -16.96 23.84
CA THR A 389 -3.39 -16.38 24.86
C THR A 389 -2.22 -15.62 24.23
N PHE A 390 -1.62 -16.17 23.18
CA PHE A 390 -0.44 -15.57 22.54
C PHE A 390 -0.78 -14.36 21.67
N LEU A 391 -1.87 -14.43 20.90
CA LEU A 391 -2.27 -13.37 19.97
C LEU A 391 -3.12 -12.29 20.63
N ASP A 392 -3.76 -12.57 21.77
CA ASP A 392 -4.60 -11.62 22.49
C ASP A 392 -4.36 -11.67 24.02
N PRO A 393 -3.11 -11.41 24.48
CA PRO A 393 -2.73 -11.58 25.89
C PRO A 393 -3.54 -10.68 26.83
N ASP A 394 -3.93 -9.48 26.36
CA ASP A 394 -4.73 -8.51 27.10
C ASP A 394 -6.26 -8.70 26.92
N GLN A 395 -6.69 -9.69 26.12
CA GLN A 395 -8.09 -9.94 25.77
C GLN A 395 -8.81 -8.74 25.10
N LYS A 396 -8.06 -7.83 24.49
CA LYS A 396 -8.59 -6.63 23.81
C LYS A 396 -9.20 -6.97 22.45
N MET A 397 -8.73 -8.02 21.78
CA MET A 397 -9.26 -8.46 20.48
C MET A 397 -10.50 -9.34 20.61
N GLY A 398 -10.71 -9.96 21.78
CA GLY A 398 -11.82 -10.86 22.05
C GLY A 398 -11.72 -12.19 21.28
N LEU A 399 -10.50 -12.68 21.05
CA LEU A 399 -10.29 -13.92 20.28
C LEU A 399 -10.84 -15.14 21.02
N LYS A 400 -11.55 -15.99 20.28
CA LYS A 400 -12.17 -17.23 20.80
C LYS A 400 -11.50 -18.46 20.20
N PRO A 401 -11.29 -19.55 20.96
CA PRO A 401 -10.68 -20.77 20.43
C PRO A 401 -11.44 -21.34 19.24
N GLY A 402 -12.77 -21.30 19.26
CA GLY A 402 -13.60 -21.80 18.14
C GLY A 402 -13.35 -21.06 16.81
N LEU A 403 -13.15 -19.75 16.83
CA LEU A 403 -12.83 -18.95 15.64
C LEU A 403 -11.43 -19.31 15.12
N LEU A 404 -10.46 -19.39 16.02
CA LEU A 404 -9.07 -19.74 15.67
C LEU A 404 -8.98 -21.16 15.13
N LYS A 405 -9.72 -22.11 15.70
CA LYS A 405 -9.83 -23.47 15.15
C LYS A 405 -10.34 -23.45 13.72
N GLN A 406 -11.39 -22.67 13.43
CA GLN A 406 -11.91 -22.54 12.06
C GLN A 406 -10.84 -22.01 11.11
N VAL A 407 -10.11 -20.97 11.50
CA VAL A 407 -8.98 -20.41 10.73
C VAL A 407 -7.90 -21.46 10.47
N LEU A 408 -7.48 -22.20 11.50
CA LEU A 408 -6.40 -23.20 11.41
C LEU A 408 -6.79 -24.47 10.65
N THR A 409 -8.09 -24.76 10.53
CA THR A 409 -8.60 -25.96 9.85
C THR A 409 -9.17 -25.68 8.46
N ASP A 410 -9.19 -24.42 8.01
CA ASP A 410 -9.62 -24.09 6.65
C ASP A 410 -8.64 -24.72 5.63
N PRO A 411 -9.10 -25.57 4.69
CA PRO A 411 -8.23 -26.26 3.76
C PRO A 411 -7.47 -25.32 2.80
N LYS A 412 -7.97 -24.10 2.62
CA LYS A 412 -7.33 -23.03 1.84
C LYS A 412 -6.67 -21.99 2.76
N GLY A 413 -6.70 -22.20 4.07
CA GLY A 413 -6.16 -21.31 5.09
C GLY A 413 -4.64 -21.41 5.24
N ILE A 414 -4.18 -20.95 6.41
CA ILE A 414 -2.75 -20.93 6.77
C ILE A 414 -2.16 -22.32 6.82
N ARG A 415 -0.90 -22.45 6.38
CA ARG A 415 -0.09 -23.66 6.50
C ARG A 415 1.18 -23.37 7.26
N THR A 416 1.45 -24.17 8.29
CA THR A 416 2.59 -24.01 9.20
C THR A 416 3.57 -25.18 9.12
N ASP A 417 3.29 -26.18 8.29
CA ASP A 417 4.06 -27.43 8.15
C ASP A 417 5.12 -27.38 7.03
N ASP A 418 5.16 -26.31 6.24
CA ASP A 418 6.13 -26.06 5.18
C ASP A 418 6.74 -24.66 5.33
N LEU A 419 7.89 -24.62 6.02
CA LEU A 419 8.58 -23.39 6.41
C LEU A 419 9.88 -23.16 5.65
N TYR A 420 10.19 -24.00 4.64
CA TYR A 420 11.45 -23.89 3.90
C TYR A 420 11.44 -22.68 2.96
N PRO A 421 12.43 -21.77 3.03
CA PRO A 421 12.53 -20.63 2.13
C PRO A 421 12.77 -21.05 0.68
N VAL A 422 11.96 -20.51 -0.23
CA VAL A 422 12.05 -20.78 -1.67
C VAL A 422 12.39 -19.47 -2.39
N LEU A 423 13.58 -19.40 -2.98
CA LEU A 423 14.07 -18.21 -3.67
C LEU A 423 13.17 -17.81 -4.84
N GLU A 424 12.62 -18.77 -5.59
CA GLU A 424 11.72 -18.47 -6.70
C GLU A 424 10.42 -17.79 -6.23
N ASP A 425 9.91 -18.17 -5.06
CA ASP A 425 8.70 -17.53 -4.51
C ASP A 425 9.03 -16.07 -4.12
N LEU A 426 10.21 -15.80 -3.53
CA LEU A 426 10.67 -14.45 -3.22
C LEU A 426 10.94 -13.63 -4.49
N ASP A 427 11.48 -14.24 -5.54
CA ASP A 427 11.71 -13.56 -6.82
C ASP A 427 10.39 -13.14 -7.46
N VAL A 428 9.36 -14.00 -7.48
CA VAL A 428 8.02 -13.64 -7.96
C VAL A 428 7.48 -12.39 -7.25
N ILE A 429 7.72 -12.28 -5.94
CA ILE A 429 7.30 -11.15 -5.13
C ILE A 429 7.99 -9.86 -5.58
N GLN A 430 9.33 -9.81 -5.55
CA GLN A 430 10.06 -8.59 -5.91
C GLN A 430 9.84 -8.20 -7.38
N GLN A 431 9.75 -9.18 -8.29
CA GLN A 431 9.51 -8.92 -9.71
C GLN A 431 8.14 -8.29 -9.94
N TYR A 432 7.10 -8.79 -9.28
CA TYR A 432 5.76 -8.21 -9.41
C TYR A 432 5.69 -6.82 -8.79
N MET A 433 6.17 -6.65 -7.55
CA MET A 433 6.10 -5.37 -6.86
C MET A 433 6.90 -4.29 -7.60
N THR A 434 8.12 -4.56 -8.04
CA THR A 434 8.93 -3.58 -8.76
C THR A 434 8.38 -3.33 -10.17
N LYS A 435 8.12 -4.37 -10.97
CA LYS A 435 7.79 -4.19 -12.41
C LYS A 435 6.33 -3.87 -12.70
N LYS A 436 5.40 -4.23 -11.82
CA LYS A 436 3.95 -4.02 -12.03
C LYS A 436 3.37 -2.97 -11.11
N MET A 437 3.88 -2.83 -9.89
CA MET A 437 3.37 -1.88 -8.91
C MET A 437 4.26 -0.65 -8.76
N ASN A 438 5.48 -0.67 -9.34
CA ASN A 438 6.49 0.37 -9.14
C ASN A 438 6.79 0.61 -7.65
N ILE A 439 6.88 -0.48 -6.87
CA ILE A 439 7.13 -0.47 -5.43
C ILE A 439 8.32 -1.37 -5.12
N GLY A 440 9.29 -0.84 -4.37
CA GLY A 440 10.46 -1.58 -3.90
C GLY A 440 11.50 -1.85 -4.99
N SER A 441 12.63 -2.43 -4.57
CA SER A 441 13.78 -2.74 -5.43
C SER A 441 14.04 -4.24 -5.53
N ILE A 442 14.70 -4.65 -6.62
CA ILE A 442 15.16 -6.03 -6.80
C ILE A 442 16.47 -6.20 -6.02
N ILE A 443 16.54 -7.22 -5.16
CA ILE A 443 17.74 -7.54 -4.37
C ILE A 443 18.39 -8.85 -4.83
N ASP A 444 19.63 -9.06 -4.39
CA ASP A 444 20.27 -10.37 -4.45
C ASP A 444 19.71 -11.30 -3.36
N LEU A 445 18.80 -12.18 -3.76
CA LEU A 445 18.16 -13.13 -2.86
C LEU A 445 19.12 -14.18 -2.29
N GLU A 446 20.21 -14.53 -3.01
CA GLU A 446 21.20 -15.48 -2.49
C GLU A 446 21.99 -14.87 -1.33
N SER A 447 22.30 -13.57 -1.42
CA SER A 447 22.90 -12.82 -0.33
C SER A 447 21.93 -12.61 0.84
N PHE A 448 20.63 -12.48 0.60
CA PHE A 448 19.63 -12.22 1.63
C PHE A 448 19.22 -13.47 2.44
N VAL A 449 19.19 -14.65 1.81
CA VAL A 449 18.68 -15.89 2.42
C VAL A 449 19.81 -16.77 2.94
N ASP A 450 19.87 -17.00 4.26
CA ASP A 450 20.75 -18.00 4.87
C ASP A 450 20.01 -19.34 5.02
N SER A 451 20.05 -20.14 3.96
CA SER A 451 19.31 -21.41 3.88
C SER A 451 19.85 -22.52 4.79
N ARG A 452 21.04 -22.36 5.41
CA ARG A 452 21.68 -23.42 6.22
C ARG A 452 20.77 -23.87 7.37
N PHE A 453 20.11 -22.91 8.02
CA PHE A 453 19.23 -23.19 9.15
C PHE A 453 17.99 -23.98 8.73
N ALA A 454 17.34 -23.56 7.64
CA ALA A 454 16.17 -24.22 7.08
C ALA A 454 16.49 -25.61 6.50
N GLN A 455 17.65 -25.78 5.87
CA GLN A 455 18.09 -27.07 5.31
C GLN A 455 18.16 -28.16 6.37
N GLU A 456 18.60 -27.83 7.58
CA GLU A 456 18.61 -28.77 8.71
C GLU A 456 17.22 -28.89 9.35
N ALA A 457 16.60 -27.77 9.71
CA ALA A 457 15.34 -27.76 10.46
C ALA A 457 14.19 -28.43 9.70
N CYS A 458 14.13 -28.25 8.38
CA CYS A 458 13.07 -28.79 7.52
C CYS A 458 13.37 -30.18 6.96
N LYS A 459 14.45 -30.86 7.38
CA LYS A 459 14.72 -32.24 6.93
C LYS A 459 13.53 -33.15 7.20
N GLY A 460 13.15 -33.95 6.19
CA GLY A 460 12.00 -34.85 6.26
C GLY A 460 10.63 -34.15 6.16
N GLY A 461 10.59 -32.84 5.90
CA GLY A 461 9.37 -32.10 5.65
C GLY A 461 8.65 -32.50 4.35
N PRO A 462 7.44 -31.97 4.12
CA PRO A 462 6.64 -32.30 2.94
C PRO A 462 7.42 -32.00 1.64
N LYS A 463 7.46 -32.98 0.73
CA LYS A 463 8.06 -32.79 -0.61
C LYS A 463 7.11 -31.93 -1.46
N ARG A 464 7.59 -30.79 -1.95
CA ARG A 464 6.83 -29.87 -2.82
C ARG A 464 6.23 -30.61 -4.03
N LYS A 465 4.90 -30.57 -4.16
CA LYS A 465 4.25 -30.58 -5.47
C LYS A 465 4.36 -29.14 -5.98
N GLY A 466 4.90 -28.92 -7.19
CA GLY A 466 5.29 -27.59 -7.67
C GLY A 466 4.29 -26.50 -7.30
N SER A 467 4.76 -25.37 -6.74
CA SER A 467 3.85 -24.25 -6.51
C SER A 467 3.43 -23.75 -7.88
N GLY A 468 2.12 -23.68 -8.13
CA GLY A 468 1.63 -22.92 -9.25
C GLY A 468 2.07 -21.48 -9.00
N SER A 469 2.95 -20.95 -9.83
CA SER A 469 3.17 -19.51 -9.83
C SER A 469 1.81 -18.85 -10.07
N PRO A 470 1.49 -17.71 -9.46
CA PRO A 470 0.26 -16.99 -9.80
C PRO A 470 0.30 -16.47 -11.24
N LEU A 471 1.47 -16.56 -11.90
CA LEU A 471 1.69 -16.36 -13.34
C LEU A 471 1.32 -17.60 -14.20
N ASP A 472 1.20 -18.79 -13.61
CA ASP A 472 0.88 -20.06 -14.29
C ASP A 472 -0.61 -20.44 -14.21
N LEU A 473 -1.45 -19.65 -13.54
CA LEU A 473 -2.89 -19.92 -13.39
C LEU A 473 -3.65 -19.67 -14.69
N LYS A 474 -3.65 -20.67 -15.58
CA LYS A 474 -4.55 -20.80 -16.73
C LYS A 474 -5.99 -20.97 -16.25
N GLY A 475 -6.65 -19.86 -15.93
CA GLY A 475 -8.01 -19.94 -15.37
C GLY A 475 -8.74 -18.61 -15.26
N ALA A 476 -8.59 -17.68 -16.20
CA ALA A 476 -9.44 -16.49 -16.27
C ALA A 476 -9.53 -15.83 -17.68
N GLY A 477 -9.21 -16.55 -18.76
CA GLY A 477 -9.58 -16.11 -20.12
C GLY A 477 -8.84 -14.91 -20.73
N VAL A 478 -7.63 -14.56 -20.25
CA VAL A 478 -6.72 -13.63 -20.93
C VAL A 478 -5.31 -14.23 -20.89
N GLU A 479 -4.66 -14.38 -22.05
CA GLU A 479 -3.31 -14.93 -22.16
C GLU A 479 -2.27 -13.95 -21.59
N LEU A 480 -1.37 -14.46 -20.75
CA LEU A 480 -0.18 -13.77 -20.25
C LEU A 480 1.06 -14.64 -20.50
N PRO A 481 2.27 -14.05 -20.48
CA PRO A 481 3.48 -14.70 -20.92
C PRO A 481 3.75 -16.01 -20.19
N THR A 482 3.96 -17.06 -20.97
CA THR A 482 4.30 -18.41 -20.53
C THR A 482 5.66 -18.47 -19.83
N ARG A 483 5.91 -19.57 -19.10
CA ARG A 483 7.22 -19.92 -18.51
C ARG A 483 8.42 -19.74 -19.45
N ARG A 484 8.23 -19.84 -20.77
CA ARG A 484 9.24 -19.58 -21.82
C ARG A 484 9.63 -18.11 -21.98
N GLU A 485 8.74 -17.18 -21.67
CA GLU A 485 9.01 -15.74 -21.73
C GLU A 485 9.77 -15.25 -20.49
N ILE A 486 9.57 -15.90 -19.34
CA ILE A 486 10.38 -15.69 -18.13
C ILE A 486 11.81 -16.24 -18.32
N GLU A 487 11.99 -17.35 -19.05
CA GLU A 487 13.31 -17.88 -19.39
C GLU A 487 14.11 -16.94 -20.32
N LYS A 488 13.44 -16.17 -21.19
CA LYS A 488 14.10 -15.10 -21.97
C LYS A 488 14.67 -13.99 -21.08
N TRP A 489 14.05 -13.71 -19.93
CA TRP A 489 14.58 -12.72 -18.98
C TRP A 489 15.80 -13.22 -18.22
N LYS A 490 15.96 -14.54 -18.04
CA LYS A 490 17.16 -15.16 -17.46
C LYS A 490 18.34 -15.23 -18.45
N ALA A 491 18.09 -15.21 -19.76
CA ALA A 491 19.11 -15.31 -20.79
C ALA A 491 19.84 -13.99 -21.10
N GLY A 492 19.37 -12.86 -20.57
CA GLY A 492 20.05 -11.56 -20.65
C GLY A 492 21.09 -11.41 -19.56
N GLY A 493 22.25 -12.06 -19.73
CA GLY A 493 23.41 -11.86 -18.87
C GLY A 493 23.95 -10.43 -18.94
N ALA A 494 24.56 -10.00 -17.83
CA ALA A 494 25.21 -8.71 -17.63
C ALA A 494 25.90 -8.15 -18.89
N GLY A 495 25.48 -6.96 -19.32
CA GLY A 495 26.09 -6.22 -20.41
C GLY A 495 25.37 -4.89 -20.69
N ASN A 496 26.11 -3.79 -20.65
CA ASN A 496 25.67 -2.42 -20.92
C ASN A 496 24.79 -2.28 -22.18
N GLY A 497 23.77 -1.42 -22.08
CA GLY A 497 23.28 -0.60 -23.20
C GLY A 497 21.83 -0.83 -23.62
N MET A 498 21.09 0.29 -23.60
CA MET A 498 19.83 0.56 -24.30
C MET A 498 18.54 -0.01 -23.69
N PHE A 499 17.86 0.88 -22.96
CA PHE A 499 16.42 0.92 -22.77
C PHE A 499 15.72 0.63 -24.11
N ASP A 500 15.01 -0.50 -24.19
CA ASP A 500 13.93 -0.64 -25.15
C ASP A 500 12.62 -0.65 -24.36
N SER A 501 11.86 0.40 -24.62
CA SER A 501 10.57 0.75 -24.05
C SER A 501 9.53 -0.31 -24.40
N ALA A 502 9.19 -1.17 -23.44
CA ALA A 502 7.94 -1.92 -23.48
C ALA A 502 7.10 -1.48 -22.28
N GLU A 503 6.27 -0.46 -22.49
CA GLU A 503 5.24 -0.06 -21.55
C GLU A 503 4.30 -1.24 -21.21
N PRO A 504 3.78 -1.33 -19.98
CA PRO A 504 2.81 -2.37 -19.63
C PRO A 504 1.53 -2.20 -20.46
N GLN A 505 1.26 -3.16 -21.33
CA GLN A 505 0.07 -3.19 -22.19
C GLN A 505 -1.21 -3.01 -21.35
N LYS A 506 -1.88 -1.86 -21.50
CA LYS A 506 -3.16 -1.55 -20.84
C LYS A 506 -4.20 -2.57 -21.32
N ASN A 507 -4.79 -3.34 -20.40
CA ASN A 507 -5.93 -4.21 -20.74
C ASN A 507 -7.19 -3.33 -20.89
N LEU A 508 -7.48 -2.91 -22.11
CA LEU A 508 -8.57 -1.98 -22.45
C LEU A 508 -9.87 -2.69 -22.87
N GLU A 509 -9.93 -4.01 -22.77
CA GLU A 509 -11.13 -4.78 -23.08
C GLU A 509 -12.28 -4.47 -22.11
N GLY A 510 -13.50 -4.35 -22.64
CA GLY A 510 -14.68 -4.16 -21.81
C GLY A 510 -15.87 -3.50 -22.54
N LYS A 511 -16.86 -3.09 -21.74
CA LYS A 511 -18.05 -2.40 -22.23
C LYS A 511 -17.87 -0.88 -22.13
N TYR A 512 -18.19 -0.19 -23.21
CA TYR A 512 -18.05 1.26 -23.34
C TYR A 512 -19.39 1.90 -23.69
N LEU A 513 -19.75 2.98 -23.01
CA LEU A 513 -20.80 3.88 -23.49
C LEU A 513 -20.21 4.72 -24.61
N THR A 514 -20.79 4.62 -25.80
CA THR A 514 -20.36 5.40 -26.96
C THR A 514 -21.25 6.62 -27.16
N PHE A 515 -20.65 7.73 -27.55
CA PHE A 515 -21.32 8.99 -27.83
C PHE A 515 -20.66 9.70 -29.01
N GLY A 516 -21.43 10.56 -29.68
CA GLY A 516 -20.96 11.35 -30.81
C GLY A 516 -20.67 12.78 -30.41
N ILE A 517 -19.59 13.33 -30.95
CA ILE A 517 -19.32 14.77 -30.97
C ILE A 517 -18.93 15.13 -32.40
N ALA A 518 -19.68 16.03 -33.03
CA ALA A 518 -19.59 16.29 -34.46
C ALA A 518 -19.72 14.99 -35.30
N SER A 519 -18.74 14.71 -36.17
CA SER A 519 -18.62 13.48 -36.97
C SER A 519 -17.99 12.32 -36.21
N GLU A 520 -17.32 12.60 -35.09
CA GLU A 520 -16.47 11.62 -34.41
C GLU A 520 -17.24 10.84 -33.34
N ARG A 521 -16.78 9.60 -33.11
CA ARG A 521 -17.32 8.71 -32.09
C ARG A 521 -16.31 8.50 -30.97
N TYR A 522 -16.79 8.66 -29.74
CA TYR A 522 -16.01 8.50 -28.53
C TYR A 522 -16.63 7.41 -27.65
N GLY A 523 -15.80 6.78 -26.82
CA GLY A 523 -16.23 5.77 -25.86
C GLY A 523 -15.61 6.01 -24.49
N ILE A 524 -16.42 5.98 -23.45
CA ILE A 524 -15.96 5.94 -22.05
C ILE A 524 -16.37 4.62 -21.43
N SER A 525 -15.61 4.14 -20.44
CA SER A 525 -15.94 2.88 -19.78
C SER A 525 -17.35 2.99 -19.20
N ILE A 526 -18.18 1.97 -19.42
CA ILE A 526 -19.52 1.94 -18.82
C ILE A 526 -19.45 1.97 -17.29
N LEU A 527 -18.30 1.57 -16.72
CA LEU A 527 -18.05 1.60 -15.29
C LEU A 527 -17.86 3.02 -14.74
N ASP A 528 -17.57 4.02 -15.58
CA ASP A 528 -17.50 5.44 -15.20
C ASP A 528 -18.89 6.09 -15.23
N VAL A 529 -19.87 5.49 -15.93
CA VAL A 529 -21.17 6.13 -16.19
C VAL A 529 -22.16 5.83 -15.08
N ARG A 530 -22.68 6.87 -14.45
CA ARG A 530 -23.73 6.78 -13.44
C ARG A 530 -25.12 6.78 -14.05
N GLU A 531 -25.42 7.78 -14.86
CA GLU A 531 -26.69 7.91 -15.57
C GLU A 531 -26.56 8.87 -16.75
N ILE A 532 -27.52 8.81 -17.66
CA ILE A 532 -27.62 9.72 -18.81
C ILE A 532 -28.89 10.52 -18.63
N ILE A 533 -28.77 11.84 -18.66
CA ILE A 533 -29.90 12.75 -18.51
C ILE A 533 -30.01 13.67 -19.73
N GLY A 534 -31.24 14.05 -20.08
CA GLY A 534 -31.45 15.12 -21.05
C GLY A 534 -30.93 16.46 -20.54
N MET A 535 -30.86 17.46 -21.43
CA MET A 535 -30.45 18.80 -21.03
C MET A 535 -31.38 19.36 -19.96
N ILE A 536 -30.78 19.76 -18.83
CA ILE A 536 -31.42 20.50 -17.75
C ILE A 536 -30.74 21.87 -17.61
N PRO A 537 -31.41 22.87 -17.00
CA PRO A 537 -30.83 24.20 -16.86
C PRO A 537 -29.50 24.17 -16.11
N ILE A 538 -28.43 24.60 -16.79
CA ILE A 538 -27.09 24.74 -16.21
C ILE A 538 -26.99 26.14 -15.61
N ARG A 539 -26.66 26.23 -14.32
CA ARG A 539 -26.41 27.51 -13.65
C ARG A 539 -24.94 27.88 -13.84
N PRO A 540 -24.64 28.99 -14.51
CA PRO A 540 -23.26 29.42 -14.71
C PRO A 540 -22.61 29.76 -13.37
N VAL A 541 -21.33 29.44 -13.24
CA VAL A 541 -20.50 29.81 -12.09
C VAL A 541 -19.42 30.77 -12.60
N PRO A 542 -19.23 31.94 -11.96
CA PRO A 542 -18.22 32.90 -12.36
C PRO A 542 -16.80 32.33 -12.36
N HIS A 543 -15.93 32.86 -13.23
CA HIS A 543 -14.49 32.54 -13.30
C HIS A 543 -14.14 31.09 -13.68
N LEU A 544 -15.11 30.30 -14.15
CA LEU A 544 -14.81 28.99 -14.72
C LEU A 544 -14.27 29.13 -16.16
N PRO A 545 -13.36 28.23 -16.59
CA PRO A 545 -12.94 28.17 -17.98
C PRO A 545 -14.14 27.90 -18.90
N GLU A 546 -14.02 28.32 -20.16
CA GLU A 546 -15.17 28.31 -21.10
C GLU A 546 -15.80 26.92 -21.30
N PHE A 547 -14.99 25.85 -21.23
CA PHE A 547 -15.47 24.48 -21.33
C PHE A 547 -16.28 24.00 -20.12
N MET A 548 -16.21 24.71 -18.99
CA MET A 548 -17.02 24.44 -17.80
C MET A 548 -18.29 25.30 -17.83
N LYS A 549 -19.42 24.70 -18.20
CA LYS A 549 -20.69 25.41 -18.37
C LYS A 549 -21.31 25.89 -17.05
N GLY A 550 -20.91 25.31 -15.93
CA GLY A 550 -21.41 25.65 -14.60
C GLY A 550 -21.83 24.41 -13.83
N VAL A 551 -22.95 24.49 -13.11
CA VAL A 551 -23.46 23.39 -12.28
C VAL A 551 -24.94 23.10 -12.57
N VAL A 552 -25.32 21.83 -12.42
CA VAL A 552 -26.73 21.40 -12.43
C VAL A 552 -27.14 20.84 -11.08
N ASN A 553 -28.43 20.93 -10.76
CA ASN A 553 -28.98 20.25 -9.59
C ASN A 553 -29.67 18.96 -10.05
N LEU A 554 -29.07 17.82 -9.72
CA LEU A 554 -29.62 16.50 -10.01
C LEU A 554 -29.98 15.79 -8.70
N ARG A 555 -31.29 15.62 -8.46
CA ARG A 555 -31.84 14.97 -7.25
C ARG A 555 -31.28 15.55 -5.94
N GLY A 556 -31.12 16.87 -5.87
CA GLY A 556 -30.61 17.58 -4.69
C GLY A 556 -29.09 17.66 -4.61
N LYS A 557 -28.35 16.99 -5.51
CA LYS A 557 -26.89 17.08 -5.61
C LYS A 557 -26.48 18.12 -6.65
N VAL A 558 -25.51 18.95 -6.30
CA VAL A 558 -24.90 19.91 -7.22
C VAL A 558 -23.81 19.18 -8.00
N ILE A 559 -23.97 19.10 -9.32
CA ILE A 559 -23.05 18.39 -10.21
C ILE A 559 -22.42 19.43 -11.17
N PRO A 560 -21.09 19.59 -11.19
CA PRO A 560 -20.40 20.41 -12.19
C PRO A 560 -20.59 19.83 -13.59
N VAL A 561 -20.71 20.70 -14.60
CA VAL A 561 -20.96 20.31 -15.99
C VAL A 561 -19.90 20.88 -16.93
N LEU A 562 -19.25 19.99 -17.67
CA LEU A 562 -18.26 20.26 -18.70
C LEU A 562 -18.87 20.02 -20.09
N ASP A 563 -18.53 20.87 -21.06
CA ASP A 563 -18.90 20.71 -22.46
C ASP A 563 -17.74 20.10 -23.26
N MET A 564 -17.95 18.89 -23.77
CA MET A 564 -16.90 18.13 -24.45
C MET A 564 -16.48 18.77 -25.78
N ARG A 565 -17.36 19.50 -26.47
CA ARG A 565 -16.99 20.24 -27.68
C ARG A 565 -16.00 21.34 -27.36
N MET A 566 -16.31 22.10 -26.34
CA MET A 566 -15.46 23.20 -25.88
C MET A 566 -14.13 22.66 -25.34
N LYS A 567 -14.17 21.54 -24.62
CA LYS A 567 -12.97 20.85 -24.11
C LYS A 567 -12.05 20.36 -25.24
N PHE A 568 -12.62 19.90 -26.35
CA PHE A 568 -11.85 19.51 -27.54
C PHE A 568 -11.56 20.67 -28.50
N ALA A 569 -11.73 21.91 -28.04
CA ALA A 569 -11.49 23.13 -28.81
C ALA A 569 -12.24 23.15 -30.16
N MET A 570 -13.45 22.58 -30.20
CA MET A 570 -14.33 22.57 -31.37
C MET A 570 -15.30 23.77 -31.35
N GLU A 571 -15.74 24.19 -32.53
CA GLU A 571 -16.71 25.27 -32.70
C GLU A 571 -18.01 25.03 -31.92
N PRO A 572 -18.45 25.92 -31.02
CA PRO A 572 -19.70 25.75 -30.28
C PRO A 572 -20.92 25.57 -31.18
N THR A 573 -21.89 24.77 -30.73
CA THR A 573 -23.17 24.59 -31.41
C THR A 573 -24.31 24.73 -30.42
N ASP A 574 -25.48 25.13 -30.91
CA ASP A 574 -26.69 25.13 -30.09
C ASP A 574 -27.05 23.71 -29.66
N TYR A 575 -27.52 23.59 -28.42
CA TYR A 575 -27.98 22.33 -27.86
C TYR A 575 -29.29 21.91 -28.50
N THR A 576 -29.39 20.63 -28.85
CA THR A 576 -30.56 20.02 -29.52
C THR A 576 -31.29 19.08 -28.57
N ASP A 577 -32.41 18.52 -29.02
CA ASP A 577 -33.13 17.45 -28.33
C ASP A 577 -32.31 16.14 -28.20
N ARG A 578 -31.26 15.98 -29.01
CA ARG A 578 -30.32 14.86 -28.94
C ARG A 578 -29.17 15.09 -27.96
N THR A 579 -28.90 16.36 -27.63
CA THR A 579 -27.85 16.74 -26.69
C THR A 579 -28.22 16.24 -25.30
N CYS A 580 -27.25 15.64 -24.61
CA CYS A 580 -27.47 15.07 -23.29
C CYS A 580 -26.25 15.26 -22.39
N ILE A 581 -26.48 15.15 -21.09
CA ILE A 581 -25.43 15.16 -20.08
C ILE A 581 -25.24 13.72 -19.62
N ILE A 582 -24.04 13.18 -19.84
CA ILE A 582 -23.65 11.91 -19.23
C ILE A 582 -23.07 12.23 -17.86
N VAL A 583 -23.69 11.71 -16.80
CA VAL A 583 -23.18 11.85 -15.45
C VAL A 583 -22.18 10.74 -15.22
N VAL A 584 -20.92 11.13 -15.03
CA VAL A 584 -19.79 10.24 -14.77
C VAL A 584 -19.34 10.35 -13.32
N GLU A 585 -18.82 9.25 -12.79
CA GLU A 585 -18.12 9.19 -11.51
C GLU A 585 -16.62 9.18 -11.80
N ILE A 586 -15.88 10.07 -11.15
CA ILE A 586 -14.45 10.30 -11.39
C ILE A 586 -13.70 10.21 -10.06
N SER A 587 -12.44 9.78 -10.12
CA SER A 587 -11.57 9.73 -8.94
C SER A 587 -11.18 11.15 -8.54
N GLY A 588 -11.29 11.48 -7.26
CA GLY A 588 -10.81 12.73 -6.69
C GLY A 588 -9.91 12.49 -5.47
N VAL A 589 -9.20 13.54 -5.04
CA VAL A 589 -8.23 13.49 -3.93
C VAL A 589 -8.83 12.96 -2.60
N LYS A 590 -10.16 13.09 -2.40
CA LYS A 590 -10.87 12.69 -1.17
C LYS A 590 -11.97 11.64 -1.40
N GLY A 591 -11.95 10.92 -2.52
CA GLY A 591 -12.99 9.96 -2.93
C GLY A 591 -13.55 10.27 -4.31
N SER A 592 -14.61 9.57 -4.75
CA SER A 592 -15.25 9.90 -6.03
C SER A 592 -16.06 11.19 -5.97
N THR A 593 -16.09 11.90 -7.10
CA THR A 593 -17.06 12.97 -7.34
C THR A 593 -17.85 12.70 -8.62
N PHE A 594 -19.03 13.31 -8.74
CA PHE A 594 -19.83 13.23 -9.95
C PHE A 594 -19.59 14.45 -10.82
N MET A 595 -19.48 14.24 -12.12
CA MET A 595 -19.40 15.29 -13.12
C MET A 595 -20.38 15.00 -14.26
N GLY A 596 -21.00 16.05 -14.80
CA GLY A 596 -21.76 15.98 -16.03
C GLY A 596 -20.88 16.32 -17.22
N ILE A 597 -20.89 15.51 -18.27
CA ILE A 597 -20.27 15.84 -19.56
C ILE A 597 -21.35 16.00 -20.62
N VAL A 598 -21.43 17.18 -21.24
CA VAL A 598 -22.32 17.47 -22.36
C VAL A 598 -21.74 16.87 -23.62
N VAL A 599 -22.56 16.10 -24.34
CA VAL A 599 -22.21 15.47 -25.62
C VAL A 599 -23.32 15.71 -26.64
N ASP A 600 -22.99 15.71 -27.93
CA ASP A 600 -23.97 16.00 -29.00
C ASP A 600 -25.08 14.94 -29.05
N ARG A 601 -24.73 13.68 -28.79
CA ARG A 601 -25.66 12.53 -28.77
C ARG A 601 -25.03 11.31 -28.08
N VAL A 602 -25.81 10.58 -27.31
CA VAL A 602 -25.45 9.19 -26.92
C VAL A 602 -25.80 8.24 -28.05
N LEU A 603 -24.94 7.25 -28.29
CA LEU A 603 -25.12 6.25 -29.35
C LEU A 603 -25.59 4.93 -28.72
N GLU A 604 -24.66 4.05 -28.35
CA GLU A 604 -24.97 2.73 -27.79
C GLU A 604 -23.90 2.28 -26.78
N VAL A 605 -24.18 1.19 -26.04
CA VAL A 605 -23.17 0.49 -25.25
C VAL A 605 -22.52 -0.58 -26.12
N SER A 606 -21.23 -0.41 -26.43
CA SER A 606 -20.47 -1.34 -27.26
C SER A 606 -19.57 -2.24 -26.41
N ASP A 607 -19.55 -3.53 -26.76
CA ASP A 607 -18.60 -4.51 -26.21
C ASP A 607 -17.35 -4.53 -27.10
N ILE A 608 -16.21 -4.12 -26.53
CA ILE A 608 -14.95 -3.90 -27.25
C ILE A 608 -13.90 -4.88 -26.72
N LYS A 609 -13.39 -5.72 -27.61
CA LYS A 609 -12.37 -6.74 -27.28
C LYS A 609 -10.98 -6.18 -27.42
N SER A 610 -10.00 -6.73 -26.67
CA SER A 610 -8.61 -6.28 -26.77
C SER A 610 -8.04 -6.37 -28.19
N ALA A 611 -8.49 -7.35 -28.99
CA ALA A 611 -8.05 -7.54 -30.37
C ALA A 611 -8.53 -6.43 -31.34
N ASP A 612 -9.58 -5.71 -30.96
CA ASP A 612 -10.19 -4.65 -31.76
C ASP A 612 -9.59 -3.27 -31.42
N ILE A 613 -8.71 -3.20 -30.40
CA ILE A 613 -8.13 -1.96 -29.89
C ILE A 613 -6.71 -1.79 -30.46
N GLN A 614 -6.49 -0.63 -31.06
CA GLN A 614 -5.19 -0.20 -31.53
C GLN A 614 -4.68 0.93 -30.62
N GLU A 615 -3.37 0.97 -30.38
CA GLU A 615 -2.75 2.10 -29.72
C GLU A 615 -2.99 3.38 -30.51
N CYS A 616 -3.14 4.49 -29.79
CA CYS A 616 -3.27 5.79 -30.43
C CYS A 616 -1.95 6.09 -31.20
N PRO A 617 -2.01 6.42 -32.50
CA PRO A 617 -0.81 6.84 -33.22
C PRO A 617 -0.19 8.06 -32.54
N ASN A 618 1.14 8.13 -32.51
CA ASN A 618 1.81 9.29 -31.94
C ASN A 618 1.63 10.49 -32.90
N PHE A 619 0.81 11.47 -32.51
CA PHE A 619 0.45 12.63 -33.35
C PHE A 619 1.46 13.79 -33.25
N GLY A 620 2.61 13.60 -32.59
CA GLY A 620 3.62 14.63 -32.36
C GLY A 620 3.30 15.53 -31.16
N SER A 621 4.22 16.44 -30.82
CA SER A 621 4.19 17.28 -29.61
C SER A 621 3.11 18.36 -29.54
N GLU A 622 2.28 18.49 -30.58
CA GLU A 622 1.25 19.55 -30.69
C GLU A 622 -0.18 19.07 -30.38
N VAL A 623 -0.42 17.76 -30.29
CA VAL A 623 -1.74 17.19 -29.99
C VAL A 623 -1.73 16.54 -28.62
N ASN A 624 -2.53 17.04 -27.68
CA ASN A 624 -2.67 16.42 -26.37
C ASN A 624 -3.47 15.12 -26.46
N THR A 625 -2.77 13.99 -26.54
CA THR A 625 -3.33 12.63 -26.59
C THR A 625 -3.40 11.96 -25.23
N GLU A 626 -3.10 12.65 -24.13
CA GLU A 626 -2.88 12.05 -22.81
C GLU A 626 -4.13 11.35 -22.23
N TYR A 627 -5.31 11.80 -22.66
CA TYR A 627 -6.60 11.26 -22.26
C TYR A 627 -7.17 10.19 -23.21
N ILE A 628 -6.48 9.86 -24.29
CA ILE A 628 -6.91 8.81 -25.22
C ILE A 628 -6.33 7.47 -24.76
N LEU A 629 -7.20 6.52 -24.43
CA LEU A 629 -6.82 5.16 -24.08
C LEU A 629 -6.36 4.35 -25.30
N GLY A 630 -7.04 4.54 -26.42
CA GLY A 630 -6.78 3.80 -27.66
C GLY A 630 -7.90 4.03 -28.67
N ILE A 631 -7.79 3.38 -29.82
CA ILE A 631 -8.75 3.46 -30.92
C ILE A 631 -9.33 2.08 -31.16
N ALA A 632 -10.63 1.91 -30.92
CA ALA A 632 -11.35 0.68 -31.19
C ALA A 632 -11.89 0.67 -32.63
N LYS A 633 -11.66 -0.42 -33.36
CA LYS A 633 -12.19 -0.63 -34.72
C LYS A 633 -13.10 -1.85 -34.73
N LYS A 634 -14.40 -1.62 -34.96
CA LYS A 634 -15.40 -2.69 -35.01
C LYS A 634 -16.32 -2.48 -36.20
N ALA A 635 -16.36 -3.47 -37.10
CA ALA A 635 -17.25 -3.49 -38.27
C ALA A 635 -17.25 -2.16 -39.08
N ASP A 636 -16.05 -1.66 -39.39
CA ASP A 636 -15.77 -0.39 -40.10
C ASP A 636 -16.09 0.91 -39.33
N GLU A 637 -16.54 0.84 -38.09
CA GLU A 637 -16.66 2.02 -37.21
C GLU A 637 -15.41 2.21 -36.34
N VAL A 638 -14.91 3.44 -36.32
CA VAL A 638 -13.78 3.86 -35.46
C VAL A 638 -14.34 4.57 -34.24
N THR A 639 -13.96 4.13 -33.04
CA THR A 639 -14.33 4.77 -31.77
C THR A 639 -13.07 5.12 -30.97
N ILE A 640 -12.95 6.38 -30.58
CA ILE A 640 -11.84 6.88 -29.75
C ILE A 640 -12.19 6.59 -28.28
N LEU A 641 -11.40 5.75 -27.62
CA LEU A 641 -11.60 5.41 -26.22
C LEU A 641 -10.95 6.46 -25.32
N LEU A 642 -11.70 6.98 -24.37
CA LEU A 642 -11.31 8.10 -23.52
C LEU A 642 -11.13 7.65 -22.06
N GLU A 643 -10.10 8.18 -21.41
CA GLU A 643 -9.89 8.05 -19.96
C GLU A 643 -10.46 9.28 -19.26
N ILE A 644 -11.67 9.15 -18.72
CA ILE A 644 -12.41 10.30 -18.18
C ILE A 644 -11.68 10.98 -17.00
N ASP A 645 -11.01 10.21 -16.15
CA ASP A 645 -10.19 10.76 -15.06
C ASP A 645 -9.11 11.71 -15.61
N ARG A 646 -8.41 11.31 -16.69
CA ARG A 646 -7.33 12.11 -17.31
C ARG A 646 -7.82 13.34 -18.07
N ILE A 647 -9.02 13.27 -18.67
CA ILE A 647 -9.63 14.44 -19.33
C ILE A 647 -9.73 15.61 -18.35
N LEU A 648 -9.94 15.30 -17.07
CA LEU A 648 -10.21 16.24 -16.00
C LEU A 648 -8.94 16.61 -15.20
N GLU A 649 -8.02 15.66 -14.99
CA GLU A 649 -6.71 15.93 -14.37
C GLU A 649 -5.82 16.86 -15.21
N ALA A 650 -5.88 16.77 -16.54
CA ALA A 650 -5.07 17.61 -17.45
C ALA A 650 -5.33 19.12 -17.27
N ASP A 651 -6.50 19.50 -16.73
CA ASP A 651 -6.88 20.90 -16.53
C ASP A 651 -6.49 21.47 -15.17
N GLU A 652 -6.41 20.64 -14.11
CA GLU A 652 -5.91 21.11 -12.80
C GLU A 652 -4.48 21.63 -12.94
N LYS A 653 -3.62 20.92 -13.67
CA LYS A 653 -2.24 21.35 -13.96
C LYS A 653 -2.17 22.60 -14.85
N ALA A 654 -3.05 22.72 -15.84
CA ALA A 654 -3.05 23.85 -16.77
C ALA A 654 -3.59 25.15 -16.14
N HIS A 655 -4.49 25.05 -15.14
CA HIS A 655 -4.99 26.21 -14.40
C HIS A 655 -4.06 26.66 -13.28
N LEU A 656 -3.37 25.74 -12.60
CA LEU A 656 -2.33 26.10 -11.64
C LEU A 656 -1.14 26.83 -12.31
N ALA A 657 -0.78 26.43 -13.53
CA ALA A 657 0.29 27.08 -14.30
C ALA A 657 -0.06 28.48 -14.84
N LYS A 658 -1.35 28.85 -14.93
CA LYS A 658 -1.80 30.19 -15.35
C LYS A 658 -2.15 31.13 -14.19
N ALA A 659 -2.31 30.58 -12.99
CA ALA A 659 -2.55 31.34 -11.76
C ALA A 659 -1.26 31.63 -10.96
N ALA A 660 -0.10 31.14 -11.43
CA ALA A 660 1.23 31.39 -10.87
C ALA A 660 1.91 32.62 -11.51
#